data_AF-A0A975XQ78-F1
#
_entry.id   AF-A0A975XQ78-F1
#
_cell.length_a   1.000
_cell.length_b   1.000
_cell.length_c   1.000
_cell.angle_alpha   90.00
_cell.angle_beta   90.00
_cell.angle_gamma   90.00
#
_symmetry.space_group_name_H-M   'P 1'
#
loop_
_entity.id
_entity.type
_entity.pdbx_description
1 polymer ?
#
loop_
_entity_poly.entity_id
_entity_poly.type
_entity_poly.pdbx_seq_one_letter_code
_entity_poly.pdbx_strand_id
1 'polypeptide(L)'
;MHNSRAFRGAIAAAAIVAGLGAPLSFVHADDAIAQPVAIAERSAQEDVIYTYSDNYPNFARQLETAIGKHANVIRMTTDVTESGTITFPASITRLEGYGRFPSQPKMVNFGYANETNVVFASGSNITVDHINFYRSPRRTDWVGANVRVEKGATVRFSNVNFSNTPVINGTAIFENCTFETGKIENNGSATYTGNTTEPTNTGIPAADVYAPLALSVQETQLTTLVKGSAASQTVAYTLEGTKASSATVTASISDTASGLTASVVQGQLSLGGTALKAGSYTITLTAHVTKDDGQEDSTSKVFTISVVEPIKAILEGELQAYVSVTGKSGSPTASHSPAMRSASAQPFMMRASASGGSSGNLSANTATNKLTLKVAEGETPAVGILDFQRSNPNARVSFEISPAGSGMNASLIYDKVYVNGQPDTPGTYQVTAVVSDGVRSARSNPIPLRIYSGKESLAERFAQLDSAHKDWDMEPYSIPTTGNAVVPTHLANIYGSHESGVYGQIGSGERAYASETLTIPAGANVTLHNMKINSSVRVIVEKGAKLKLVDSVVFGPLDVHGTLSGEDATTTNTVTFHDGSTMENLELDSSAHYLTDGNADAPTPKSPVVIQGEVSVQGANLIQAEEGAASLAGQDGMHLERDAKLKLAEGSSLLVQGGLVNPVYATQGGNGVVMAEGSSITGKGALDARGGNAAQNTAGRGIDGTGTIDVATLTARGGDASNAGTVTVTGRLGTGGDAVSSNVVVRADELNIVAGTGANPGSSSVNTADGNTPGTSNGNESGTQPLASYTVSFYVDDKPYGAVQTIKEGGFAQKPTDPQKPGYVFKHWVIAPTDRAADDMPVVFNFATMPVSRNLRLNAVFEVAPATGSAEHTNQPEGSGTPSNGGQPTANNTSAGTPSNTETETESTDKPHIDSNHPNTLNSGSGSTADKQKHLNKPSKPRKMLPKTNDMNVFASAFAGLGGLTATIAGAFAAATQRRRF
;
A
#
# COMPACT_ATOMS: atom_id res chain seq x y z
N MET A 1 -27.97 -0.78 -43.03
CA MET A 1 -28.50 -1.03 -44.40
C MET A 1 -27.37 -0.80 -45.40
N HIS A 2 -27.37 -1.54 -46.53
CA HIS A 2 -26.47 -1.47 -47.71
C HIS A 2 -24.95 -1.22 -47.48
N ASN A 3 -24.06 -2.18 -47.76
CA ASN A 3 -23.63 -2.70 -49.09
C ASN A 3 -22.87 -1.69 -49.98
N SER A 4 -21.56 -1.90 -50.15
CA SER A 4 -20.94 -2.30 -51.44
C SER A 4 -19.44 -2.59 -51.25
N ARG A 5 -18.73 -3.03 -52.31
CA ARG A 5 -17.34 -3.55 -52.26
C ARG A 5 -16.40 -2.82 -53.23
N ALA A 6 -15.15 -2.66 -52.78
CA ALA A 6 -13.88 -2.73 -53.52
C ALA A 6 -13.64 -1.90 -54.82
N PHE A 7 -12.48 -1.24 -54.89
CA PHE A 7 -11.39 -1.70 -55.76
C PHE A 7 -10.00 -1.19 -55.30
N ARG A 8 -8.92 -1.58 -56.01
CA ARG A 8 -7.51 -1.23 -55.71
C ARG A 8 -7.03 0.00 -56.50
N GLY A 9 -6.15 0.84 -55.94
CA GLY A 9 -5.49 1.95 -56.67
C GLY A 9 -4.35 2.60 -55.86
N ALA A 10 -3.17 2.74 -56.45
CA ALA A 10 -1.89 2.94 -55.79
C ALA A 10 -1.48 4.42 -55.50
N ILE A 11 -0.66 4.60 -54.44
CA ILE A 11 0.53 5.48 -54.34
C ILE A 11 0.38 7.02 -54.09
N ALA A 12 1.23 7.47 -53.14
CA ALA A 12 1.89 8.77 -52.95
C ALA A 12 1.24 9.93 -52.13
N ALA A 13 2.15 10.54 -51.35
CA ALA A 13 2.18 11.91 -50.80
C ALA A 13 1.08 12.37 -49.82
N ALA A 14 1.50 12.77 -48.62
CA ALA A 14 0.68 13.43 -47.63
C ALA A 14 1.07 14.91 -47.47
N ALA A 15 0.08 15.77 -47.28
CA ALA A 15 0.24 17.12 -46.74
C ALA A 15 -1.07 17.51 -46.02
N ILE A 16 -0.98 17.89 -44.75
CA ILE A 16 -2.09 18.53 -44.02
C ILE A 16 -1.53 19.79 -43.38
N VAL A 17 -2.16 20.93 -43.70
CA VAL A 17 -1.96 22.20 -43.03
C VAL A 17 -3.05 22.36 -41.98
N ALA A 18 -2.69 22.78 -40.77
CA ALA A 18 -3.61 23.21 -39.73
C ALA A 18 -3.12 24.56 -39.18
N GLY A 19 -4.04 25.50 -38.95
CA GLY A 19 -3.71 26.88 -38.60
C GLY A 19 -4.31 27.35 -37.28
N LEU A 20 -3.63 28.35 -36.69
CA LEU A 20 -4.13 29.46 -35.87
C LEU A 20 -5.51 29.32 -35.19
N GLY A 21 -5.51 29.47 -33.85
CA GLY A 21 -6.72 29.73 -33.08
C GLY A 21 -6.42 29.97 -31.60
N ALA A 22 -6.20 31.23 -31.20
CA ALA A 22 -5.95 31.64 -29.81
C ALA A 22 -7.09 32.50 -29.25
N PRO A 23 -7.37 32.43 -27.94
CA PRO A 23 -8.15 33.44 -27.23
C PRO A 23 -7.30 34.31 -26.28
N LEU A 24 -7.78 35.53 -26.02
CA LEU A 24 -7.27 36.52 -25.05
C LEU A 24 -7.78 36.18 -23.61
N SER A 25 -7.44 36.84 -22.49
CA SER A 25 -7.25 38.28 -22.25
C SER A 25 -6.71 38.63 -20.83
N PHE A 26 -6.26 39.88 -20.63
CA PHE A 26 -6.26 40.68 -19.36
C PHE A 26 -5.25 40.30 -18.23
N VAL A 27 -4.71 41.20 -17.36
CA VAL A 27 -4.75 42.69 -17.23
C VAL A 27 -3.61 43.22 -16.29
N HIS A 28 -3.02 44.39 -16.60
CA HIS A 28 -2.26 45.38 -15.76
C HIS A 28 -1.04 44.89 -14.90
N ALA A 29 0.19 45.38 -15.04
CA ALA A 29 0.79 46.74 -14.82
C ALA A 29 1.12 47.02 -13.32
N ASP A 30 2.38 47.25 -12.92
CA ASP A 30 3.04 48.58 -12.94
C ASP A 30 4.60 48.58 -12.82
N ASP A 31 5.17 49.73 -13.21
CA ASP A 31 6.40 50.45 -12.76
C ASP A 31 7.88 50.15 -13.12
N ALA A 32 8.56 51.27 -13.46
CA ALA A 32 9.99 51.66 -13.42
C ALA A 32 11.11 50.63 -13.75
N ILE A 33 11.82 50.63 -14.89
CA ILE A 33 12.56 51.67 -15.68
C ILE A 33 13.96 52.05 -15.14
N ALA A 34 14.99 51.68 -15.92
CA ALA A 34 16.15 52.52 -16.25
C ALA A 34 16.70 52.09 -17.63
N GLN A 35 16.85 53.03 -18.59
CA GLN A 35 17.27 52.76 -19.97
C GLN A 35 18.67 53.32 -20.29
N PRO A 36 19.34 52.79 -21.34
CA PRO A 36 20.29 53.54 -22.15
C PRO A 36 19.75 53.84 -23.56
N VAL A 37 19.68 55.14 -23.88
CA VAL A 37 19.70 55.75 -25.24
C VAL A 37 18.71 55.22 -26.29
N ALA A 38 17.64 55.97 -26.53
CA ALA A 38 16.70 55.73 -27.62
C ALA A 38 17.31 56.02 -29.01
N ILE A 39 17.08 55.11 -29.96
CA ILE A 39 17.03 55.47 -31.39
C ILE A 39 15.73 56.25 -31.59
N ALA A 40 15.80 57.44 -32.17
CA ALA A 40 14.63 58.29 -32.34
C ALA A 40 13.72 57.76 -33.47
N GLU A 41 12.63 57.07 -33.10
CA GLU A 41 11.51 56.83 -34.01
C GLU A 41 10.90 58.17 -34.44
N ARG A 42 11.30 58.65 -35.62
CA ARG A 42 10.70 59.84 -36.21
C ARG A 42 9.38 59.45 -36.87
N SER A 43 8.30 60.06 -36.37
CA SER A 43 6.92 59.94 -36.88
C SER A 43 6.83 59.69 -38.38
N ALA A 44 5.97 58.73 -38.77
CA ALA A 44 5.64 58.45 -40.16
C ALA A 44 4.98 59.68 -40.81
N GLN A 45 5.80 60.49 -41.47
CA GLN A 45 5.35 61.60 -42.31
C GLN A 45 4.55 61.03 -43.48
N GLU A 46 3.31 61.50 -43.68
CA GLU A 46 2.44 61.05 -44.76
C GLU A 46 3.13 61.17 -46.14
N ASP A 47 2.83 60.23 -47.05
CA ASP A 47 3.33 60.24 -48.42
C ASP A 47 2.69 61.42 -49.19
N VAL A 48 3.37 62.57 -49.21
CA VAL A 48 3.04 63.69 -50.10
C VAL A 48 3.64 63.37 -51.46
N ILE A 49 2.84 62.76 -52.33
CA ILE A 49 3.27 62.25 -53.63
C ILE A 49 3.22 63.35 -54.71
N TYR A 50 4.37 63.68 -55.30
CA TYR A 50 4.44 64.40 -56.57
C TYR A 50 4.52 63.41 -57.73
N THR A 51 3.58 63.49 -58.67
CA THR A 51 3.57 62.59 -59.84
C THR A 51 4.15 63.29 -61.07
N TYR A 52 5.36 62.89 -61.47
CA TYR A 52 6.00 63.29 -62.72
C TYR A 52 5.33 62.53 -63.88
N SER A 53 4.60 63.26 -64.75
CA SER A 53 3.74 62.65 -65.78
C SER A 53 3.79 63.31 -67.16
N ASP A 54 4.60 64.36 -67.29
CA ASP A 54 5.05 64.94 -68.55
C ASP A 54 6.52 65.36 -68.42
N ASN A 55 7.11 65.83 -69.51
CA ASN A 55 8.49 66.31 -69.54
C ASN A 55 8.57 67.85 -69.64
N TYR A 56 7.52 68.59 -69.24
CA TYR A 56 7.48 70.05 -69.34
C TYR A 56 6.82 70.74 -68.11
N PRO A 57 7.59 71.41 -67.23
CA PRO A 57 9.01 71.70 -67.36
C PRO A 57 9.90 70.46 -67.16
N ASN A 58 11.19 70.63 -67.34
CA ASN A 58 12.20 69.59 -67.21
C ASN A 58 12.28 69.04 -65.76
N PHE A 59 12.84 67.84 -65.56
CA PHE A 59 12.70 67.09 -64.31
C PHE A 59 13.29 67.82 -63.10
N ALA A 60 14.48 68.43 -63.20
CA ALA A 60 15.07 69.23 -62.13
C ALA A 60 14.12 70.34 -61.62
N ARG A 61 13.39 71.01 -62.53
CA ARG A 61 12.42 72.05 -62.18
C ARG A 61 11.09 71.48 -61.66
N GLN A 62 10.70 70.28 -62.07
CA GLN A 62 9.60 69.55 -61.44
C GLN A 62 9.97 69.06 -60.02
N LEU A 63 11.24 68.69 -59.79
CA LEU A 63 11.79 68.33 -58.48
C LEU A 63 11.82 69.55 -57.53
N GLU A 64 12.27 70.72 -57.99
CA GLU A 64 12.11 71.99 -57.27
C GLU A 64 10.63 72.26 -56.90
N THR A 65 9.72 72.04 -57.85
CA THR A 65 8.28 72.20 -57.64
C THR A 65 7.70 71.18 -56.65
N ALA A 66 8.27 69.96 -56.60
CA ALA A 66 7.89 68.92 -55.66
C ALA A 66 8.35 69.27 -54.23
N ILE A 67 9.61 69.68 -54.07
CA ILE A 67 10.18 70.17 -52.81
C ILE A 67 9.39 71.38 -52.29
N GLY A 68 9.05 72.33 -53.16
CA GLY A 68 8.21 73.49 -52.84
C GLY A 68 6.74 73.15 -52.52
N LYS A 69 6.29 71.93 -52.80
CA LYS A 69 5.00 71.36 -52.37
C LYS A 69 5.12 70.43 -51.16
N HIS A 70 6.30 70.39 -50.51
CA HIS A 70 6.63 69.48 -49.41
C HIS A 70 6.50 67.99 -49.75
N ALA A 71 6.64 67.63 -51.03
CA ALA A 71 6.62 66.25 -51.46
C ALA A 71 7.85 65.48 -50.95
N ASN A 72 7.61 64.30 -50.39
CA ASN A 72 8.64 63.33 -49.97
C ASN A 72 8.72 62.12 -50.92
N VAL A 73 7.69 61.87 -51.73
CA VAL A 73 7.64 60.81 -52.74
C VAL A 73 7.58 61.40 -54.14
N ILE A 74 8.54 61.04 -55.01
CA ILE A 74 8.50 61.33 -56.44
C ILE A 74 8.06 60.08 -57.20
N ARG A 75 6.87 60.12 -57.81
CA ARG A 75 6.32 59.03 -58.61
C ARG A 75 6.46 59.35 -60.09
N MET A 76 7.27 58.58 -60.81
CA MET A 76 7.58 58.78 -62.21
C MET A 76 6.69 57.92 -63.10
N THR A 77 6.07 58.53 -64.11
CA THR A 77 5.21 57.83 -65.10
C THR A 77 5.62 58.06 -66.56
N THR A 78 6.72 58.81 -66.76
CA THR A 78 7.36 59.13 -68.05
C THR A 78 8.88 59.20 -67.88
N ASP A 79 9.63 58.92 -68.94
CA ASP A 79 11.08 58.80 -68.93
C ASP A 79 11.77 60.18 -68.81
N VAL A 80 12.81 60.28 -67.97
CA VAL A 80 13.62 61.50 -67.82
C VAL A 80 14.76 61.49 -68.83
N THR A 81 14.75 62.47 -69.73
CA THR A 81 15.70 62.58 -70.86
C THR A 81 16.57 63.83 -70.80
N GLU A 82 16.58 64.55 -69.67
CA GLU A 82 17.36 65.78 -69.49
C GLU A 82 18.84 65.53 -69.20
N SER A 83 19.67 66.55 -69.47
CA SER A 83 21.12 66.52 -69.24
C SER A 83 21.54 67.51 -68.17
N GLY A 84 22.57 67.15 -67.40
CA GLY A 84 23.08 67.94 -66.27
C GLY A 84 23.00 67.19 -64.95
N THR A 85 23.16 67.90 -63.83
CA THR A 85 23.19 67.30 -62.49
C THR A 85 21.86 67.46 -61.77
N ILE A 86 21.33 66.37 -61.23
CA ILE A 86 20.08 66.30 -60.50
C ILE A 86 20.40 65.77 -59.10
N THR A 87 20.32 66.67 -58.12
CA THR A 87 20.65 66.36 -56.72
C THR A 87 19.38 66.12 -55.92
N PHE A 88 19.19 64.90 -55.42
CA PHE A 88 18.11 64.57 -54.49
C PHE A 88 18.49 65.02 -53.07
N PRO A 89 17.68 65.89 -52.43
CA PRO A 89 17.87 66.30 -51.05
C PRO A 89 17.20 65.34 -50.07
N ALA A 90 17.60 65.41 -48.81
CA ALA A 90 17.08 64.58 -47.71
C ALA A 90 15.57 64.74 -47.38
N SER A 91 14.87 65.67 -48.04
CA SER A 91 13.40 65.77 -47.96
C SER A 91 12.68 64.76 -48.87
N ILE A 92 13.35 64.18 -49.87
CA ILE A 92 12.82 63.11 -50.70
C ILE A 92 13.23 61.76 -50.09
N THR A 93 12.25 60.95 -49.71
CA THR A 93 12.45 59.63 -49.11
C THR A 93 12.14 58.48 -50.07
N ARG A 94 11.39 58.73 -51.15
CA ARG A 94 11.07 57.71 -52.19
C ARG A 94 11.12 58.27 -53.62
N LEU A 95 11.67 57.48 -54.54
CA LEU A 95 11.67 57.70 -55.98
C LEU A 95 11.16 56.41 -56.67
N GLU A 96 10.00 56.46 -57.33
CA GLU A 96 9.27 55.26 -57.78
C GLU A 96 8.94 55.30 -59.28
N GLY A 97 9.35 54.28 -60.03
CA GLY A 97 8.87 54.02 -61.40
C GLY A 97 7.46 53.41 -61.40
N TYR A 98 6.53 53.99 -62.15
CA TYR A 98 5.11 53.67 -62.01
C TYR A 98 4.32 53.76 -63.33
N GLY A 99 3.36 52.86 -63.52
CA GLY A 99 2.42 52.85 -64.63
C GLY A 99 1.23 53.77 -64.36
N ARG A 100 0.82 54.54 -65.37
CA ARG A 100 -0.43 55.34 -65.29
C ARG A 100 -1.68 54.46 -65.46
N PHE A 101 -1.61 53.47 -66.35
CA PHE A 101 -2.66 52.47 -66.57
C PHE A 101 -2.01 51.12 -66.98
N PRO A 102 -2.20 50.03 -66.22
CA PRO A 102 -2.71 49.99 -64.84
C PRO A 102 -1.83 50.80 -63.87
N SER A 103 -2.41 51.16 -62.72
CA SER A 103 -1.77 51.93 -61.64
C SER A 103 -0.93 51.01 -60.75
N GLN A 104 0.29 50.69 -61.18
CA GLN A 104 1.19 49.73 -60.51
C GLN A 104 2.67 50.08 -60.75
N PRO A 105 3.64 49.56 -59.95
CA PRO A 105 5.06 49.74 -60.21
C PRO A 105 5.46 49.29 -61.64
N LYS A 106 6.35 50.05 -62.27
CA LYS A 106 6.78 49.82 -63.65
C LYS A 106 8.14 50.49 -63.89
N MET A 107 9.06 49.79 -64.56
CA MET A 107 10.34 50.38 -64.97
C MET A 107 10.14 51.67 -65.78
N VAL A 108 10.79 52.74 -65.34
CA VAL A 108 10.90 54.04 -66.02
C VAL A 108 12.38 54.38 -66.23
N ASN A 109 12.73 54.94 -67.39
CA ASN A 109 14.10 55.30 -67.70
C ASN A 109 14.46 56.67 -67.12
N PHE A 110 15.65 56.75 -66.52
CA PHE A 110 16.25 57.96 -66.01
C PHE A 110 17.61 58.13 -66.69
N GLY A 111 17.73 59.12 -67.58
CA GLY A 111 18.83 59.25 -68.54
C GLY A 111 18.49 58.68 -69.93
N TYR A 112 19.21 59.13 -70.96
CA TYR A 112 19.00 58.62 -72.33
C TYR A 112 20.25 58.68 -73.23
N ALA A 113 20.69 59.88 -73.61
CA ALA A 113 21.76 60.08 -74.61
C ALA A 113 22.88 60.98 -74.10
N ASN A 114 22.52 62.18 -73.65
CA ASN A 114 23.44 63.10 -72.99
C ASN A 114 23.80 62.59 -71.57
N GLU A 115 24.77 63.24 -70.93
CA GLU A 115 25.15 62.98 -69.54
C GLU A 115 24.09 63.49 -68.55
N THR A 116 23.65 62.62 -67.63
CA THR A 116 22.71 62.92 -66.56
C THR A 116 23.31 62.46 -65.22
N ASN A 117 23.77 63.37 -64.38
CA ASN A 117 24.43 63.04 -63.11
C ASN A 117 23.42 63.04 -61.96
N VAL A 118 23.05 61.85 -61.46
CA VAL A 118 22.11 61.66 -60.35
C VAL A 118 22.88 61.57 -59.04
N VAL A 119 22.67 62.53 -58.14
CA VAL A 119 23.41 62.64 -56.87
C VAL A 119 22.45 62.53 -55.69
N PHE A 120 22.71 61.58 -54.79
CA PHE A 120 22.04 61.50 -53.49
C PHE A 120 22.90 62.21 -52.45
N ALA A 121 22.45 63.38 -51.99
CA ALA A 121 23.25 64.26 -51.14
C ALA A 121 23.41 63.72 -49.71
N SER A 122 24.48 64.13 -49.02
CA SER A 122 24.72 63.81 -47.60
C SER A 122 23.48 64.10 -46.74
N GLY A 123 23.16 63.17 -45.83
CA GLY A 123 21.96 63.23 -45.00
C GLY A 123 20.69 62.66 -45.65
N SER A 124 20.71 62.31 -46.93
CA SER A 124 19.56 61.66 -47.59
C SER A 124 19.37 60.23 -47.08
N ASN A 125 18.11 59.85 -46.84
CA ASN A 125 17.71 58.46 -46.58
C ASN A 125 16.53 58.14 -47.51
N ILE A 126 16.81 57.45 -48.62
CA ILE A 126 15.89 57.34 -49.76
C ILE A 126 15.83 55.92 -50.33
N THR A 127 14.62 55.47 -50.65
CA THR A 127 14.38 54.26 -51.45
C THR A 127 14.13 54.64 -52.91
N VAL A 128 14.83 53.99 -53.82
CA VAL A 128 14.68 54.11 -55.27
C VAL A 128 14.16 52.78 -55.80
N ASP A 129 12.96 52.76 -56.34
CA ASP A 129 12.27 51.53 -56.77
C ASP A 129 11.82 51.61 -58.24
N HIS A 130 12.03 50.53 -59.01
CA HIS A 130 11.66 50.41 -60.42
C HIS A 130 12.22 51.52 -61.34
N ILE A 131 13.46 51.97 -61.10
CA ILE A 131 14.16 52.96 -61.96
C ILE A 131 15.26 52.27 -62.78
N ASN A 132 15.35 52.61 -64.07
CA ASN A 132 16.46 52.23 -64.93
C ASN A 132 17.37 53.46 -65.14
N PHE A 133 18.54 53.49 -64.49
CA PHE A 133 19.55 54.52 -64.70
C PHE A 133 20.29 54.24 -66.01
N TYR A 134 19.79 54.87 -67.07
CA TYR A 134 19.84 54.36 -68.43
C TYR A 134 20.80 55.13 -69.33
N ARG A 135 21.48 54.37 -70.19
CA ARG A 135 22.22 54.85 -71.36
C ARG A 135 21.70 54.10 -72.58
N SER A 136 21.17 54.83 -73.56
CA SER A 136 20.58 54.25 -74.75
C SER A 136 21.65 53.68 -75.69
N PRO A 137 21.66 52.37 -76.01
CA PRO A 137 22.76 51.71 -76.72
C PRO A 137 22.82 52.01 -78.23
N ARG A 138 22.07 53.03 -78.71
CA ARG A 138 22.00 53.39 -80.12
C ARG A 138 23.27 54.03 -80.66
N ARG A 139 24.12 54.58 -79.78
CA ARG A 139 25.40 55.24 -80.10
C ARG A 139 26.39 55.05 -78.96
N THR A 140 27.67 54.89 -79.29
CA THR A 140 28.75 54.66 -78.32
C THR A 140 29.28 55.94 -77.66
N ASP A 141 28.99 57.11 -78.22
CA ASP A 141 29.32 58.43 -77.67
C ASP A 141 28.21 59.01 -76.77
N TRP A 142 27.17 58.22 -76.48
CA TRP A 142 26.10 58.58 -75.54
C TRP A 142 26.47 58.14 -74.12
N VAL A 143 26.28 59.04 -73.16
CA VAL A 143 26.73 58.85 -71.77
C VAL A 143 25.60 58.28 -70.90
N GLY A 144 24.40 58.84 -70.96
CA GLY A 144 23.28 58.42 -70.12
C GLY A 144 23.45 58.82 -68.66
N ALA A 145 22.79 58.09 -67.76
CA ALA A 145 22.82 58.39 -66.33
C ALA A 145 24.03 57.80 -65.58
N ASN A 146 24.70 58.65 -64.80
CA ASN A 146 25.67 58.27 -63.78
C ASN A 146 25.03 58.44 -62.40
N VAL A 147 25.30 57.54 -61.45
CA VAL A 147 24.71 57.59 -60.10
C VAL A 147 25.79 57.69 -59.03
N ARG A 148 25.61 58.62 -58.09
CA ARG A 148 26.54 58.88 -57.00
C ARG A 148 25.81 59.02 -55.66
N VAL A 149 26.18 58.19 -54.69
CA VAL A 149 25.71 58.26 -53.30
C VAL A 149 26.79 58.91 -52.45
N GLU A 150 26.56 60.11 -51.94
CA GLU A 150 27.60 60.83 -51.18
C GLU A 150 27.77 60.32 -49.75
N LYS A 151 28.93 60.64 -49.15
CA LYS A 151 29.24 60.26 -47.76
C LYS A 151 28.18 60.82 -46.81
N GLY A 152 27.64 59.95 -45.96
CA GLY A 152 26.52 60.28 -45.06
C GLY A 152 25.14 60.22 -45.70
N ALA A 153 24.98 59.79 -46.95
CA ALA A 153 23.71 59.38 -47.52
C ALA A 153 23.49 57.86 -47.34
N THR A 154 22.23 57.44 -47.18
CA THR A 154 21.78 56.04 -47.22
C THR A 154 20.78 55.87 -48.35
N VAL A 155 21.01 54.90 -49.25
CA VAL A 155 20.12 54.65 -50.39
C VAL A 155 19.79 53.15 -50.50
N ARG A 156 18.51 52.81 -50.51
CA ARG A 156 18.03 51.48 -50.92
C ARG A 156 17.63 51.53 -52.38
N PHE A 157 18.30 50.77 -53.22
CA PHE A 157 17.91 50.52 -54.60
C PHE A 157 17.18 49.18 -54.65
N SER A 158 15.93 49.18 -55.13
CA SER A 158 15.09 47.99 -55.27
C SER A 158 14.63 47.87 -56.72
N ASN A 159 14.88 46.72 -57.37
CA ASN A 159 14.50 46.49 -58.77
C ASN A 159 15.10 47.55 -59.73
N VAL A 160 16.34 47.99 -59.47
CA VAL A 160 17.03 49.07 -60.21
C VAL A 160 18.10 48.52 -61.14
N ASN A 161 18.19 49.09 -62.34
CA ASN A 161 19.22 48.77 -63.33
C ASN A 161 20.19 49.95 -63.51
N PHE A 162 21.49 49.66 -63.64
CA PHE A 162 22.54 50.66 -63.84
C PHE A 162 23.33 50.37 -65.14
N SER A 163 23.20 51.23 -66.16
CA SER A 163 23.99 51.12 -67.40
C SER A 163 25.47 51.54 -67.24
N ASN A 164 25.74 52.45 -66.31
CA ASN A 164 27.09 52.92 -65.97
C ASN A 164 27.45 52.48 -64.53
N THR A 165 28.75 52.42 -64.21
CA THR A 165 29.24 52.07 -62.86
C THR A 165 28.80 53.12 -61.82
N PRO A 166 28.04 52.74 -60.77
CA PRO A 166 27.65 53.68 -59.72
C PRO A 166 28.77 53.88 -58.69
N VAL A 167 28.85 55.08 -58.12
CA VAL A 167 29.86 55.49 -57.13
C VAL A 167 29.21 55.64 -55.74
N ILE A 168 29.67 54.86 -54.77
CA ILE A 168 29.11 54.81 -53.41
C ILE A 168 30.15 55.27 -52.39
N ASN A 169 29.96 56.48 -51.87
CA ASN A 169 30.75 57.06 -50.77
C ASN A 169 29.99 57.01 -49.42
N GLY A 170 28.70 56.70 -49.45
CA GLY A 170 27.81 56.54 -48.29
C GLY A 170 27.45 55.07 -48.03
N THR A 171 26.19 54.81 -47.73
CA THR A 171 25.64 53.45 -47.54
C THR A 171 24.65 53.12 -48.64
N ALA A 172 24.80 51.96 -49.27
CA ALA A 172 23.89 51.45 -50.29
C ALA A 172 23.38 50.03 -49.97
N ILE A 173 22.10 49.80 -50.27
CA ILE A 173 21.45 48.47 -50.21
C ILE A 173 20.91 48.18 -51.61
N PHE A 174 21.31 47.08 -52.23
CA PHE A 174 20.97 46.72 -53.61
C PHE A 174 20.15 45.43 -53.66
N GLU A 175 18.85 45.57 -53.86
CA GLU A 175 17.87 44.49 -53.85
C GLU A 175 17.32 44.27 -55.28
N ASN A 176 17.45 43.05 -55.81
CA ASN A 176 17.07 42.71 -57.20
C ASN A 176 17.65 43.67 -58.26
N CYS A 177 18.87 44.19 -58.06
CA CYS A 177 19.49 45.17 -58.92
C CYS A 177 20.42 44.54 -59.98
N THR A 178 20.65 45.25 -61.09
CA THR A 178 21.61 44.82 -62.13
C THR A 178 22.62 45.91 -62.50
N PHE A 179 23.86 45.51 -62.79
CA PHE A 179 24.97 46.38 -63.13
C PHE A 179 25.52 46.00 -64.52
N GLU A 180 25.19 46.76 -65.56
CA GLU A 180 25.56 46.47 -66.97
C GLU A 180 27.10 46.40 -67.16
N THR A 181 27.85 47.14 -66.34
CA THR A 181 29.32 47.15 -66.34
C THR A 181 29.97 46.03 -65.54
N GLY A 182 29.19 45.27 -64.76
CA GLY A 182 29.70 44.28 -63.79
C GLY A 182 30.52 44.86 -62.63
N LYS A 183 30.52 46.19 -62.44
CA LYS A 183 31.39 46.92 -61.51
C LYS A 183 30.63 47.92 -60.64
N ILE A 184 31.22 48.23 -59.49
CA ILE A 184 30.81 49.30 -58.57
C ILE A 184 32.06 50.02 -58.06
N GLU A 185 31.99 51.33 -57.83
CA GLU A 185 33.03 52.05 -57.08
C GLU A 185 32.53 52.29 -55.66
N ASN A 186 32.66 51.29 -54.78
CA ASN A 186 32.27 51.40 -53.38
C ASN A 186 33.47 51.79 -52.49
N ASN A 187 33.48 53.06 -52.09
CA ASN A 187 34.37 53.67 -51.10
C ASN A 187 33.70 53.78 -49.70
N GLY A 188 32.45 53.31 -49.58
CA GLY A 188 31.66 53.28 -48.35
C GLY A 188 31.16 51.87 -48.03
N SER A 189 29.87 51.75 -47.71
CA SER A 189 29.22 50.47 -47.43
C SER A 189 28.22 50.09 -48.53
N ALA A 190 28.27 48.85 -48.98
CA ALA A 190 27.33 48.28 -49.94
C ALA A 190 26.88 46.89 -49.47
N THR A 191 25.58 46.59 -49.65
CA THR A 191 25.00 45.27 -49.36
C THR A 191 24.14 44.82 -50.53
N TYR A 192 24.12 43.51 -50.82
CA TYR A 192 23.47 42.94 -51.99
C TYR A 192 22.47 41.85 -51.56
N THR A 193 21.22 41.95 -51.99
CA THR A 193 20.12 41.08 -51.55
C THR A 193 19.16 40.70 -52.69
N GLY A 194 18.33 39.69 -52.45
CA GLY A 194 17.43 39.15 -53.47
C GLY A 194 18.22 38.54 -54.62
N ASN A 195 17.87 38.89 -55.86
CA ASN A 195 18.54 38.40 -57.07
C ASN A 195 19.77 39.23 -57.49
N THR A 196 20.21 40.21 -56.67
CA THR A 196 21.41 41.02 -56.99
C THR A 196 22.67 40.15 -56.95
N THR A 197 23.37 40.03 -58.08
CA THR A 197 24.74 39.50 -58.09
C THR A 197 25.71 40.60 -57.67
N GLU A 198 26.61 40.32 -56.74
CA GLU A 198 27.63 41.27 -56.28
C GLU A 198 28.57 41.68 -57.44
N PRO A 199 28.64 42.97 -57.80
CA PRO A 199 29.55 43.47 -58.82
C PRO A 199 30.99 43.58 -58.30
N THR A 200 31.97 43.57 -59.20
CA THR A 200 33.38 43.76 -58.82
C THR A 200 33.58 45.18 -58.26
N ASN A 201 33.95 45.28 -56.98
CA ASN A 201 34.29 46.57 -56.37
C ASN A 201 35.63 47.10 -56.90
N THR A 202 35.68 48.38 -57.28
CA THR A 202 36.89 49.12 -57.67
C THR A 202 37.21 50.30 -56.76
N GLY A 203 36.43 50.51 -55.69
CA GLY A 203 36.69 51.51 -54.64
C GLY A 203 37.54 50.98 -53.48
N ILE A 204 37.88 51.86 -52.53
CA ILE A 204 38.72 51.53 -51.37
C ILE A 204 37.95 51.83 -50.05
N PRO A 205 37.47 50.80 -49.32
CA PRO A 205 36.85 50.99 -48.01
C PRO A 205 37.85 51.48 -46.93
N ALA A 206 37.33 52.18 -45.92
CA ALA A 206 38.09 52.57 -44.74
C ALA A 206 38.23 51.41 -43.73
N ALA A 207 39.32 51.42 -42.95
CA ALA A 207 39.76 50.27 -42.15
C ALA A 207 39.06 50.08 -40.78
N ASP A 208 38.01 50.86 -40.50
CA ASP A 208 37.36 51.00 -39.19
C ASP A 208 36.02 50.24 -39.06
N VAL A 209 35.78 49.22 -39.90
CA VAL A 209 34.47 48.53 -40.04
C VAL A 209 34.55 47.00 -39.82
N TYR A 210 35.20 46.55 -38.74
CA TYR A 210 35.18 45.13 -38.33
C TYR A 210 34.20 44.88 -37.17
N ALA A 211 33.13 44.12 -37.41
CA ALA A 211 32.17 43.66 -36.42
C ALA A 211 32.53 42.24 -35.93
N PRO A 212 32.74 42.02 -34.61
CA PRO A 212 33.09 40.71 -34.05
C PRO A 212 32.05 39.61 -34.30
N LEU A 213 32.49 38.35 -34.25
CA LEU A 213 31.58 37.20 -34.34
C LEU A 213 30.59 37.12 -33.17
N ALA A 214 29.31 36.96 -33.48
CA ALA A 214 28.23 36.78 -32.52
C ALA A 214 27.42 35.51 -32.83
N LEU A 215 27.41 34.54 -31.90
CA LEU A 215 26.51 33.39 -31.93
C LEU A 215 25.22 33.69 -31.16
N SER A 216 24.07 33.43 -31.77
CA SER A 216 22.75 33.55 -31.15
C SER A 216 21.95 32.25 -31.28
N VAL A 217 21.23 31.88 -30.22
CA VAL A 217 20.48 30.62 -30.07
C VAL A 217 19.21 30.87 -29.28
N GLN A 218 18.14 30.09 -29.51
CA GLN A 218 16.86 30.27 -28.80
C GLN A 218 16.90 29.72 -27.37
N GLU A 219 17.50 28.55 -27.15
CA GLU A 219 17.58 27.88 -25.85
C GLU A 219 18.99 27.31 -25.63
N THR A 220 19.39 27.16 -24.35
CA THR A 220 20.67 26.58 -23.93
C THR A 220 20.52 25.38 -22.98
N GLN A 221 19.29 25.00 -22.62
CA GLN A 221 19.02 23.75 -21.91
C GLN A 221 18.59 22.68 -22.90
N LEU A 222 19.22 21.50 -22.85
CA LEU A 222 18.78 20.35 -23.63
C LEU A 222 17.92 19.42 -22.78
N THR A 223 17.06 18.65 -23.44
CA THR A 223 16.16 17.68 -22.78
C THR A 223 16.97 16.65 -22.01
N THR A 224 16.65 16.47 -20.73
CA THR A 224 17.24 15.44 -19.86
C THR A 224 17.12 14.05 -20.48
N LEU A 225 18.20 13.28 -20.46
CA LEU A 225 18.23 11.89 -20.92
C LEU A 225 18.24 10.92 -19.74
N VAL A 226 17.73 9.71 -19.96
CA VAL A 226 17.94 8.59 -19.04
C VAL A 226 19.17 7.82 -19.51
N LYS A 227 20.03 7.39 -18.59
CA LYS A 227 21.16 6.50 -18.87
C LYS A 227 20.67 5.21 -19.55
N GLY A 228 21.29 4.85 -20.66
CA GLY A 228 20.86 3.81 -21.60
C GLY A 228 20.14 4.35 -22.85
N SER A 229 19.59 5.56 -22.81
CA SER A 229 18.87 6.16 -23.96
C SER A 229 19.81 6.76 -25.00
N ALA A 230 19.39 6.70 -26.27
CA ALA A 230 20.03 7.43 -27.36
C ALA A 230 19.66 8.92 -27.33
N ALA A 231 20.60 9.79 -27.73
CA ALA A 231 20.35 11.20 -27.98
C ALA A 231 19.98 11.44 -29.45
N SER A 232 19.04 12.36 -29.67
CA SER A 232 18.65 12.85 -31.00
C SER A 232 18.06 14.25 -30.84
N GLN A 233 18.90 15.22 -30.48
CA GLN A 233 18.50 16.61 -30.25
C GLN A 233 19.25 17.56 -31.19
N THR A 234 18.57 18.58 -31.70
CA THR A 234 19.12 19.57 -32.63
C THR A 234 18.71 20.98 -32.23
N VAL A 235 19.66 21.92 -32.20
CA VAL A 235 19.40 23.34 -31.93
C VAL A 235 19.98 24.21 -33.03
N ALA A 236 19.15 25.04 -33.64
CA ALA A 236 19.57 26.01 -34.64
C ALA A 236 20.29 27.21 -33.98
N TYR A 237 21.28 27.74 -34.67
CA TYR A 237 22.01 28.95 -34.28
C TYR A 237 22.07 29.95 -35.45
N THR A 238 22.18 31.24 -35.16
CA THR A 238 22.65 32.24 -36.13
C THR A 238 24.08 32.67 -35.79
N LEU A 239 24.82 33.08 -36.80
CA LEU A 239 26.19 33.59 -36.68
C LEU A 239 26.30 34.89 -37.49
N GLU A 240 26.67 35.97 -36.82
CA GLU A 240 26.76 37.32 -37.37
C GLU A 240 28.17 37.89 -37.14
N GLY A 241 28.57 38.92 -37.90
CA GLY A 241 29.91 39.53 -37.85
C GLY A 241 30.58 39.62 -39.23
N THR A 242 31.61 40.47 -39.38
CA THR A 242 32.22 40.85 -40.68
C THR A 242 32.78 39.67 -41.49
N LYS A 243 33.07 38.53 -40.85
CA LYS A 243 33.58 37.32 -41.49
C LYS A 243 32.74 36.05 -41.25
N ALA A 244 31.49 36.19 -40.79
CA ALA A 244 30.63 35.07 -40.37
C ALA A 244 30.49 33.93 -41.40
N SER A 245 30.40 34.24 -42.70
CA SER A 245 30.28 33.25 -43.78
C SER A 245 31.57 32.43 -44.02
N SER A 246 32.70 32.89 -43.50
CA SER A 246 34.02 32.22 -43.58
C SER A 246 34.47 31.59 -42.25
N ALA A 247 33.66 31.72 -41.19
CA ALA A 247 33.97 31.18 -39.89
C ALA A 247 33.75 29.66 -39.81
N THR A 248 34.69 28.96 -39.18
CA THR A 248 34.51 27.54 -38.86
C THR A 248 33.69 27.42 -37.57
N VAL A 249 32.66 26.59 -37.56
CA VAL A 249 31.82 26.32 -36.37
C VAL A 249 31.99 24.86 -35.94
N THR A 250 32.33 24.65 -34.68
CA THR A 250 32.58 23.34 -34.07
C THR A 250 31.78 23.15 -32.79
N ALA A 251 31.41 21.91 -32.48
CA ALA A 251 30.77 21.56 -31.22
C ALA A 251 31.58 20.50 -30.47
N SER A 252 31.63 20.59 -29.14
CA SER A 252 32.35 19.66 -28.27
C SER A 252 31.63 19.45 -26.94
N ILE A 253 31.69 18.24 -26.37
CA ILE A 253 31.13 17.92 -25.04
C ILE A 253 32.23 17.80 -23.98
N SER A 254 31.92 18.16 -22.72
CA SER A 254 32.88 18.27 -21.63
C SER A 254 33.47 16.95 -21.10
N ASP A 255 32.76 15.82 -21.26
CA ASP A 255 33.23 14.49 -20.86
C ASP A 255 32.75 13.46 -21.90
N THR A 256 33.69 12.78 -22.56
CA THR A 256 33.40 11.70 -23.52
C THR A 256 32.90 10.43 -22.84
N ALA A 257 33.13 10.24 -21.54
CA ALA A 257 32.56 9.14 -20.76
C ALA A 257 31.04 9.29 -20.52
N SER A 258 30.43 10.39 -20.96
CA SER A 258 28.98 10.51 -21.13
C SER A 258 28.41 9.53 -22.17
N GLY A 259 29.22 9.11 -23.17
CA GLY A 259 28.78 8.36 -24.35
C GLY A 259 28.02 9.19 -25.39
N LEU A 260 27.88 10.50 -25.16
CA LEU A 260 27.21 11.45 -26.05
C LEU A 260 28.23 12.13 -26.98
N THR A 261 27.76 12.55 -28.15
CA THR A 261 28.58 13.20 -29.19
C THR A 261 27.90 14.45 -29.72
N ALA A 262 28.58 15.60 -29.62
CA ALA A 262 28.13 16.86 -30.20
C ALA A 262 28.80 17.10 -31.55
N SER A 263 28.06 17.65 -32.52
CA SER A 263 28.53 17.94 -33.88
C SER A 263 27.79 19.13 -34.48
N VAL A 264 28.27 19.67 -35.60
CA VAL A 264 27.57 20.72 -36.37
C VAL A 264 27.10 20.13 -37.69
N VAL A 265 25.80 20.20 -37.96
CA VAL A 265 25.15 19.63 -39.14
C VAL A 265 24.16 20.66 -39.69
N GLN A 266 24.30 21.05 -40.97
CA GLN A 266 23.37 21.94 -41.67
C GLN A 266 23.04 23.26 -40.93
N GLY A 267 24.00 23.86 -40.24
CA GLY A 267 23.79 25.10 -39.46
C GLY A 267 23.08 24.88 -38.11
N GLN A 268 23.08 23.66 -37.60
CA GLN A 268 22.54 23.30 -36.30
C GLN A 268 23.58 22.57 -35.46
N LEU A 269 23.55 22.79 -34.14
CA LEU A 269 24.15 21.88 -33.18
C LEU A 269 23.34 20.59 -33.19
N SER A 270 23.99 19.44 -33.36
CA SER A 270 23.37 18.11 -33.30
C SER A 270 24.02 17.25 -32.22
N LEU A 271 23.20 16.70 -31.33
CA LEU A 271 23.60 15.81 -30.24
C LEU A 271 23.11 14.38 -30.51
N GLY A 272 24.05 13.46 -30.65
CA GLY A 272 23.84 12.02 -30.83
C GLY A 272 24.59 11.18 -29.79
N GLY A 273 24.67 9.87 -30.04
CA GLY A 273 25.29 8.89 -29.14
C GLY A 273 24.29 8.28 -28.15
N THR A 274 24.80 7.61 -27.11
CA THR A 274 24.01 6.93 -26.08
C THR A 274 24.50 7.36 -24.71
N ALA A 275 23.59 7.76 -23.82
CA ALA A 275 23.94 8.24 -22.50
C ALA A 275 24.42 7.08 -21.60
N LEU A 276 25.73 6.88 -21.45
CA LEU A 276 26.31 5.75 -20.71
C LEU A 276 26.44 5.99 -19.20
N LYS A 277 26.45 7.25 -18.75
CA LYS A 277 26.80 7.67 -17.39
C LYS A 277 25.92 8.84 -16.94
N ALA A 278 25.31 8.74 -15.76
CA ALA A 278 24.55 9.84 -15.16
C ALA A 278 25.48 10.98 -14.70
N GLY A 279 24.97 12.22 -14.77
CA GLY A 279 25.71 13.44 -14.50
C GLY A 279 25.16 14.66 -15.25
N SER A 280 25.75 15.83 -15.03
CA SER A 280 25.51 17.03 -15.84
C SER A 280 26.72 17.27 -16.73
N TYR A 281 26.48 17.57 -18.00
CA TYR A 281 27.49 17.77 -19.02
C TYR A 281 27.29 19.10 -19.74
N THR A 282 28.37 19.80 -20.04
CA THR A 282 28.33 21.00 -20.88
C THR A 282 28.71 20.66 -22.32
N ILE A 283 28.01 21.28 -23.26
CA ILE A 283 28.32 21.23 -24.69
C ILE A 283 28.65 22.65 -25.11
N THR A 284 29.84 22.86 -25.67
CA THR A 284 30.28 24.15 -26.18
C THR A 284 30.16 24.15 -27.70
N LEU A 285 29.43 25.12 -28.24
CA LEU A 285 29.40 25.49 -29.65
C LEU A 285 30.29 26.72 -29.83
N THR A 286 31.33 26.61 -30.65
CA THR A 286 32.33 27.67 -30.88
C THR A 286 32.37 28.02 -32.36
N ALA A 287 32.34 29.31 -32.68
CA ALA A 287 32.63 29.85 -34.00
C ALA A 287 33.98 30.59 -33.96
N HIS A 288 34.80 30.42 -35.00
CA HIS A 288 36.18 30.88 -35.06
C HIS A 288 36.55 31.35 -36.48
N VAL A 289 37.22 32.50 -36.61
CA VAL A 289 37.75 32.97 -37.91
C VAL A 289 38.97 33.88 -37.77
N THR A 290 39.95 33.69 -38.64
CA THR A 290 41.12 34.57 -38.74
C THR A 290 40.78 35.82 -39.54
N LYS A 291 41.05 36.99 -38.97
CA LYS A 291 40.89 38.31 -39.59
C LYS A 291 41.99 38.57 -40.62
N ASP A 292 41.80 39.60 -41.44
CA ASP A 292 42.73 39.94 -42.54
C ASP A 292 44.04 40.59 -42.06
N ASP A 293 44.10 40.99 -40.78
CA ASP A 293 45.33 41.40 -40.08
C ASP A 293 46.07 40.23 -39.40
N GLY A 294 45.54 39.00 -39.50
CA GLY A 294 46.09 37.80 -38.86
C GLY A 294 45.73 37.63 -37.39
N GLN A 295 44.90 38.50 -36.80
CA GLN A 295 44.33 38.29 -35.47
C GLN A 295 43.15 37.31 -35.53
N GLU A 296 42.93 36.54 -34.47
CA GLU A 296 41.75 35.67 -34.40
C GLU A 296 40.50 36.41 -33.91
N ASP A 297 39.34 35.90 -34.31
CA ASP A 297 38.03 36.21 -33.75
C ASP A 297 37.34 34.91 -33.33
N SER A 298 36.76 34.86 -32.14
CA SER A 298 36.03 33.68 -31.69
C SER A 298 34.94 34.03 -30.68
N THR A 299 33.86 33.25 -30.75
CA THR A 299 32.68 33.41 -29.90
C THR A 299 32.11 32.02 -29.57
N SER A 300 31.39 31.88 -28.46
CA SER A 300 30.89 30.57 -28.02
C SER A 300 29.57 30.65 -27.26
N LYS A 301 28.77 29.59 -27.38
CA LYS A 301 27.60 29.33 -26.54
C LYS A 301 27.77 27.98 -25.84
N VAL A 302 27.43 27.97 -24.56
CA VAL A 302 27.42 26.76 -23.74
C VAL A 302 25.99 26.31 -23.54
N PHE A 303 25.76 25.02 -23.77
CA PHE A 303 24.52 24.32 -23.49
C PHE A 303 24.76 23.35 -22.32
N THR A 304 23.73 23.04 -21.55
CA THR A 304 23.77 22.00 -20.50
C THR A 304 22.81 20.87 -20.81
N ILE A 305 23.23 19.64 -20.52
CA ILE A 305 22.39 18.45 -20.55
C ILE A 305 22.59 17.60 -19.30
N SER A 306 21.49 17.17 -18.72
CA SER A 306 21.46 16.24 -17.59
C SER A 306 21.21 14.82 -18.08
N VAL A 307 21.97 13.85 -17.56
CA VAL A 307 21.68 12.42 -17.67
C VAL A 307 21.33 11.90 -16.27
N VAL A 308 20.17 11.29 -16.12
CA VAL A 308 19.70 10.68 -14.87
C VAL A 308 19.80 9.16 -14.89
N GLU A 309 20.01 8.55 -13.73
CA GLU A 309 19.91 7.09 -13.57
C GLU A 309 18.46 6.62 -13.83
N PRO A 310 18.26 5.43 -14.44
CA PRO A 310 16.93 4.86 -14.64
C PRO A 310 16.30 4.48 -13.30
N ILE A 311 14.97 4.38 -13.26
CA ILE A 311 14.25 3.85 -12.10
C ILE A 311 13.82 2.40 -12.32
N LYS A 312 13.63 1.66 -11.23
CA LYS A 312 13.04 0.31 -11.22
C LYS A 312 11.94 0.25 -10.17
N ALA A 313 10.71 -0.03 -10.60
CA ALA A 313 9.57 -0.27 -9.72
C ALA A 313 9.52 -1.74 -9.29
N ILE A 314 9.17 -2.01 -8.03
CA ILE A 314 9.03 -3.35 -7.46
C ILE A 314 7.74 -3.37 -6.63
N LEU A 315 6.87 -4.36 -6.88
CA LEU A 315 5.62 -4.56 -6.17
C LEU A 315 5.72 -5.85 -5.34
N GLU A 316 5.55 -5.76 -4.03
CA GLU A 316 5.79 -6.85 -3.07
C GLU A 316 4.52 -7.21 -2.30
N GLY A 317 4.39 -8.48 -1.94
CA GLY A 317 3.23 -9.06 -1.24
C GLY A 317 2.37 -9.92 -2.16
N GLU A 318 1.31 -10.48 -1.59
CA GLU A 318 0.36 -11.36 -2.28
C GLU A 318 -1.07 -10.80 -2.14
N LEU A 319 -2.03 -11.37 -2.88
CA LEU A 319 -3.43 -10.95 -2.88
C LEU A 319 -4.34 -12.15 -2.65
N GLN A 320 -5.43 -11.97 -1.91
CA GLN A 320 -6.39 -13.05 -1.70
C GLN A 320 -7.20 -13.35 -2.97
N ALA A 321 -7.69 -14.58 -3.04
CA ALA A 321 -8.71 -14.98 -4.00
C ALA A 321 -10.06 -14.28 -3.72
N TYR A 322 -10.68 -13.74 -4.77
CA TYR A 322 -12.02 -13.17 -4.73
C TYR A 322 -13.04 -14.10 -5.38
N VAL A 323 -14.33 -13.88 -5.10
CA VAL A 323 -15.46 -14.54 -5.77
C VAL A 323 -16.29 -13.50 -6.50
N SER A 324 -16.63 -13.76 -7.75
CA SER A 324 -17.51 -12.93 -8.56
C SER A 324 -18.89 -12.77 -7.91
N VAL A 325 -19.42 -11.55 -7.93
CA VAL A 325 -20.82 -11.28 -7.54
C VAL A 325 -21.77 -11.22 -8.73
N THR A 326 -21.24 -11.23 -9.96
CA THR A 326 -22.00 -11.02 -11.19
C THR A 326 -22.86 -12.24 -11.51
N GLY A 327 -24.16 -12.09 -11.25
CA GLY A 327 -25.17 -13.15 -11.44
C GLY A 327 -25.71 -13.76 -10.14
N LYS A 328 -25.33 -13.26 -8.94
CA LYS A 328 -26.06 -13.58 -7.70
C LYS A 328 -27.43 -12.89 -7.71
N SER A 329 -28.44 -13.58 -8.24
CA SER A 329 -29.84 -13.12 -8.24
C SER A 329 -30.49 -13.27 -6.86
N GLY A 330 -29.94 -12.57 -5.86
CA GLY A 330 -30.45 -12.51 -4.50
C GLY A 330 -30.39 -11.07 -4.00
N SER A 331 -31.55 -10.44 -3.83
CA SER A 331 -31.65 -9.18 -3.09
C SER A 331 -31.24 -9.43 -1.63
N PRO A 332 -30.55 -8.50 -0.94
CA PRO A 332 -30.33 -8.58 0.49
C PRO A 332 -31.64 -8.37 1.25
N THR A 333 -32.49 -9.41 1.28
CA THR A 333 -33.69 -9.45 2.11
C THR A 333 -33.26 -9.49 3.57
N ALA A 334 -33.60 -8.47 4.34
CA ALA A 334 -33.42 -8.46 5.79
C ALA A 334 -34.34 -9.50 6.44
N SER A 335 -33.87 -10.75 6.49
CA SER A 335 -34.55 -11.88 7.11
C SER A 335 -34.49 -11.76 8.63
N HIS A 336 -35.51 -11.08 9.17
CA HIS A 336 -35.95 -11.07 10.57
C HIS A 336 -35.20 -12.04 11.49
N SER A 337 -34.30 -11.50 12.31
CA SER A 337 -33.62 -12.28 13.34
C SER A 337 -34.63 -12.85 14.34
N PRO A 338 -34.61 -14.17 14.62
CA PRO A 338 -35.08 -14.69 15.89
C PRO A 338 -34.35 -13.96 17.03
N ALA A 339 -35.06 -13.66 18.12
CA ALA A 339 -34.56 -12.70 19.11
C ALA A 339 -33.22 -13.12 19.74
N MET A 340 -32.25 -12.18 19.76
CA MET A 340 -31.04 -12.30 20.58
C MET A 340 -31.41 -12.61 22.03
N ARG A 341 -31.10 -13.81 22.51
CA ARG A 341 -31.10 -14.10 23.94
C ARG A 341 -29.85 -13.52 24.56
N SER A 342 -30.00 -12.39 25.24
CA SER A 342 -28.91 -11.79 26.03
C SER A 342 -28.41 -12.78 27.08
N ALA A 343 -27.12 -13.14 27.00
CA ALA A 343 -26.44 -14.02 27.94
C ALA A 343 -25.20 -13.30 28.49
N SER A 344 -25.33 -12.69 29.67
CA SER A 344 -24.28 -11.89 30.30
C SER A 344 -23.58 -12.68 31.41
N ALA A 345 -22.53 -13.43 31.07
CA ALA A 345 -21.60 -14.03 32.04
C ALA A 345 -20.19 -14.23 31.45
N GLN A 346 -19.20 -14.25 32.34
CA GLN A 346 -17.76 -14.44 32.10
C GLN A 346 -17.38 -15.93 32.35
N PRO A 347 -16.16 -16.41 32.06
CA PRO A 347 -15.42 -16.28 30.80
C PRO A 347 -14.71 -17.61 30.42
N PHE A 348 -15.28 -18.45 29.55
CA PHE A 348 -14.53 -19.57 28.94
C PHE A 348 -14.05 -19.19 27.54
N MET A 349 -12.77 -19.44 27.26
CA MET A 349 -12.15 -19.18 25.96
C MET A 349 -12.47 -20.34 25.02
N MET A 350 -13.25 -20.11 23.97
CA MET A 350 -13.27 -21.02 22.80
C MET A 350 -11.87 -21.05 22.20
N ARG A 351 -11.30 -22.23 21.96
CA ARG A 351 -9.93 -22.38 21.44
C ARG A 351 -9.82 -22.05 19.96
N ALA A 352 -10.69 -22.61 19.13
CA ALA A 352 -10.92 -22.09 17.79
C ALA A 352 -11.75 -20.79 17.89
N SER A 353 -11.28 -19.68 17.33
CA SER A 353 -11.94 -18.37 17.43
C SER A 353 -13.12 -18.20 16.44
N ALA A 354 -14.00 -19.20 16.41
CA ALA A 354 -15.18 -19.19 15.58
C ALA A 354 -16.29 -18.31 16.20
N SER A 355 -16.23 -17.02 15.89
CA SER A 355 -17.45 -16.20 15.86
C SER A 355 -18.47 -16.82 14.89
N GLY A 356 -19.71 -16.98 15.37
CA GLY A 356 -20.83 -17.58 14.64
C GLY A 356 -21.65 -16.58 13.84
N GLY A 357 -22.55 -17.10 13.00
CA GLY A 357 -23.50 -16.32 12.19
C GLY A 357 -22.90 -15.74 10.90
N SER A 358 -23.13 -16.42 9.78
CA SER A 358 -22.82 -15.89 8.44
C SER A 358 -23.74 -14.74 8.05
N SER A 359 -23.20 -13.70 7.39
CA SER A 359 -23.82 -13.16 6.17
C SER A 359 -22.94 -12.14 5.44
N GLY A 360 -22.75 -12.36 4.13
CA GLY A 360 -23.01 -11.29 3.16
C GLY A 360 -22.00 -10.16 2.94
N ASN A 361 -20.73 -10.21 3.40
CA ASN A 361 -19.71 -9.29 2.85
C ASN A 361 -18.25 -9.73 3.05
N LEU A 362 -17.53 -9.98 1.94
CA LEU A 362 -16.06 -9.89 1.89
C LEU A 362 -15.67 -8.41 1.69
N SER A 363 -16.02 -7.55 2.65
CA SER A 363 -15.90 -6.09 2.52
C SER A 363 -14.47 -5.59 2.72
N ALA A 364 -13.60 -5.87 1.75
CA ALA A 364 -12.43 -5.07 1.35
C ALA A 364 -11.40 -4.65 2.42
N ASN A 365 -11.35 -5.29 3.60
CA ASN A 365 -10.52 -4.84 4.72
C ASN A 365 -9.92 -5.96 5.58
N THR A 366 -9.73 -7.16 5.03
CA THR A 366 -8.80 -8.15 5.58
C THR A 366 -7.37 -7.61 5.54
N ALA A 367 -6.50 -8.05 6.46
CA ALA A 367 -5.13 -7.54 6.58
C ALA A 367 -4.28 -7.78 5.31
N THR A 368 -4.67 -8.78 4.52
CA THR A 368 -3.92 -9.49 3.48
C THR A 368 -4.11 -8.96 2.05
N ASN A 369 -4.98 -7.98 1.79
CA ASN A 369 -5.14 -7.37 0.46
C ASN A 369 -4.34 -6.05 0.30
N LYS A 370 -3.07 -6.09 0.71
CA LYS A 370 -2.16 -4.93 0.77
C LYS A 370 -0.79 -5.28 0.20
N LEU A 371 -0.42 -4.65 -0.91
CA LEU A 371 0.91 -4.74 -1.50
C LEU A 371 1.78 -3.55 -1.07
N THR A 372 3.10 -3.68 -1.17
CA THR A 372 4.06 -2.59 -0.94
C THR A 372 4.76 -2.23 -2.25
N LEU A 373 4.81 -0.94 -2.58
CA LEU A 373 5.50 -0.44 -3.77
C LEU A 373 6.83 0.21 -3.38
N LYS A 374 7.93 -0.30 -3.96
CA LYS A 374 9.28 0.23 -3.81
C LYS A 374 9.84 0.72 -5.14
N VAL A 375 10.80 1.64 -5.07
CA VAL A 375 11.51 2.20 -6.24
C VAL A 375 13.01 2.23 -5.95
N ALA A 376 13.81 1.71 -6.88
CA ALA A 376 15.26 1.90 -6.91
C ALA A 376 15.66 2.88 -8.03
N GLU A 377 16.78 3.57 -7.84
CA GLU A 377 17.37 4.51 -8.81
C GLU A 377 18.78 4.02 -9.19
N GLY A 378 18.97 3.59 -10.43
CA GLY A 378 20.17 2.87 -10.85
C GLY A 378 20.40 1.62 -9.99
N GLU A 379 21.60 1.50 -9.44
CA GLU A 379 22.02 0.40 -8.54
C GLU A 379 21.77 0.70 -7.04
N THR A 380 20.98 1.74 -6.70
CA THR A 380 20.68 2.06 -5.29
C THR A 380 19.68 1.07 -4.66
N PRO A 381 19.73 0.85 -3.32
CA PRO A 381 18.73 0.05 -2.62
C PRO A 381 17.31 0.63 -2.81
N ALA A 382 16.34 -0.25 -3.06
CA ALA A 382 14.95 0.16 -3.32
C ALA A 382 14.29 0.74 -2.06
N VAL A 383 13.84 1.99 -2.12
CA VAL A 383 13.14 2.70 -1.04
C VAL A 383 11.61 2.60 -1.20
N GLY A 384 10.87 2.84 -0.12
CA GLY A 384 9.40 2.93 -0.18
C GLY A 384 8.94 4.10 -1.07
N ILE A 385 7.82 3.92 -1.78
CA ILE A 385 7.34 4.91 -2.76
C ILE A 385 7.15 6.33 -2.20
N LEU A 386 6.72 6.48 -0.95
CA LEU A 386 6.60 7.80 -0.32
C LEU A 386 7.96 8.51 -0.15
N ASP A 387 9.02 7.77 0.16
CA ASP A 387 10.37 8.34 0.30
C ASP A 387 10.97 8.67 -1.06
N PHE A 388 10.71 7.83 -2.07
CA PHE A 388 11.03 8.17 -3.46
C PHE A 388 10.32 9.46 -3.91
N GLN A 389 9.03 9.63 -3.59
CA GLN A 389 8.25 10.83 -3.91
C GLN A 389 8.66 12.08 -3.12
N ARG A 390 9.20 11.93 -1.89
CA ARG A 390 9.78 13.05 -1.12
C ARG A 390 11.04 13.59 -1.78
N SER A 391 11.91 12.70 -2.27
CA SER A 391 13.13 13.09 -2.99
C SER A 391 12.86 13.51 -4.44
N ASN A 392 11.79 13.00 -5.06
CA ASN A 392 11.44 13.24 -6.46
C ASN A 392 9.99 13.77 -6.57
N PRO A 393 9.74 15.08 -6.36
CA PRO A 393 8.38 15.64 -6.34
C PRO A 393 7.58 15.51 -7.65
N ASN A 394 8.24 15.20 -8.76
CA ASN A 394 7.62 14.94 -10.06
C ASN A 394 7.16 13.48 -10.22
N ALA A 395 7.50 12.59 -9.27
CA ALA A 395 7.13 11.19 -9.30
C ALA A 395 5.62 10.99 -9.19
N ARG A 396 5.06 10.23 -10.12
CA ARG A 396 3.65 9.80 -10.18
C ARG A 396 3.59 8.28 -10.22
N VAL A 397 2.45 7.75 -9.76
CA VAL A 397 2.15 6.32 -9.74
C VAL A 397 0.80 6.12 -10.38
N SER A 398 0.70 5.12 -11.25
CA SER A 398 -0.55 4.57 -11.76
C SER A 398 -0.52 3.05 -11.61
N PHE A 399 -1.69 2.41 -11.69
CA PHE A 399 -1.81 0.96 -11.62
C PHE A 399 -2.60 0.44 -12.81
N GLU A 400 -2.18 -0.72 -13.29
CA GLU A 400 -2.84 -1.50 -14.33
C GLU A 400 -3.29 -2.82 -13.73
N ILE A 401 -4.51 -3.24 -14.04
CA ILE A 401 -4.99 -4.61 -13.80
C ILE A 401 -5.35 -5.18 -15.18
N SER A 402 -4.67 -6.25 -15.57
CA SER A 402 -4.74 -6.81 -16.93
C SER A 402 -5.03 -8.31 -16.90
N PRO A 403 -5.93 -8.86 -17.76
CA PRO A 403 -6.77 -8.14 -18.74
C PRO A 403 -7.81 -7.21 -18.08
N ALA A 404 -8.51 -6.41 -18.87
CA ALA A 404 -9.66 -5.65 -18.39
C ALA A 404 -10.85 -6.60 -18.08
N GLY A 405 -11.74 -6.20 -17.15
CA GLY A 405 -12.95 -6.96 -16.79
C GLY A 405 -13.00 -7.47 -15.35
N SER A 406 -11.95 -7.24 -14.55
CA SER A 406 -11.90 -7.69 -13.15
C SER A 406 -12.96 -7.06 -12.23
N GLY A 407 -13.42 -5.84 -12.53
CA GLY A 407 -14.23 -5.02 -11.61
C GLY A 407 -13.45 -4.47 -10.41
N MET A 408 -12.13 -4.73 -10.37
CA MET A 408 -11.22 -4.34 -9.30
C MET A 408 -10.35 -3.15 -9.74
N ASN A 409 -9.95 -2.33 -8.77
CA ASN A 409 -8.99 -1.26 -8.91
C ASN A 409 -7.81 -1.45 -7.93
N ALA A 410 -6.68 -0.84 -8.23
CA ALA A 410 -5.54 -0.74 -7.32
C ALA A 410 -5.23 0.73 -7.03
N SER A 411 -4.91 1.07 -5.79
CA SER A 411 -4.68 2.45 -5.35
C SER A 411 -3.60 2.54 -4.27
N LEU A 412 -2.77 3.59 -4.33
CA LEU A 412 -1.75 3.86 -3.31
C LEU A 412 -2.35 4.74 -2.20
N ILE A 413 -2.36 4.24 -0.96
CA ILE A 413 -2.78 4.97 0.23
C ILE A 413 -1.65 4.90 1.24
N TYR A 414 -1.01 6.04 1.50
CA TYR A 414 0.28 6.13 2.19
C TYR A 414 1.35 5.25 1.52
N ASP A 415 1.95 4.30 2.24
CA ASP A 415 2.99 3.39 1.72
C ASP A 415 2.44 2.07 1.14
N LYS A 416 1.12 1.83 1.26
CA LYS A 416 0.49 0.57 0.86
C LYS A 416 -0.41 0.71 -0.37
N VAL A 417 -0.32 -0.27 -1.25
CA VAL A 417 -1.17 -0.42 -2.42
C VAL A 417 -2.34 -1.33 -2.05
N TYR A 418 -3.53 -0.77 -2.00
CA TYR A 418 -4.78 -1.48 -1.73
C TYR A 418 -5.40 -1.94 -3.05
N VAL A 419 -5.77 -3.22 -3.11
CA VAL A 419 -6.57 -3.77 -4.22
C VAL A 419 -7.99 -4.01 -3.70
N ASN A 420 -8.95 -3.29 -4.26
CA ASN A 420 -10.35 -3.30 -3.86
C ASN A 420 -11.27 -3.06 -5.07
N GLY A 421 -12.58 -3.03 -4.86
CA GLY A 421 -13.58 -2.95 -5.94
C GLY A 421 -14.65 -4.03 -5.78
N GLN A 422 -15.37 -4.30 -6.87
CA GLN A 422 -16.42 -5.31 -6.91
C GLN A 422 -16.02 -6.41 -7.91
N PRO A 423 -15.66 -7.63 -7.47
CA PRO A 423 -15.20 -8.68 -8.38
C PRO A 423 -16.26 -9.04 -9.42
N ASP A 424 -15.95 -8.78 -10.70
CA ASP A 424 -16.85 -8.95 -11.83
C ASP A 424 -16.54 -10.21 -12.63
N THR A 425 -15.78 -10.13 -13.72
CA THR A 425 -15.54 -11.29 -14.60
C THR A 425 -14.55 -12.27 -13.96
N PRO A 426 -14.89 -13.57 -13.81
CA PRO A 426 -13.96 -14.58 -13.32
C PRO A 426 -12.72 -14.74 -14.21
N GLY A 427 -11.56 -14.95 -13.61
CA GLY A 427 -10.29 -15.13 -14.30
C GLY A 427 -9.06 -14.82 -13.43
N THR A 428 -7.87 -15.02 -14.00
CA THR A 428 -6.61 -14.58 -13.40
C THR A 428 -6.17 -13.26 -14.04
N TYR A 429 -6.00 -12.26 -13.20
CA TYR A 429 -5.55 -10.92 -13.55
C TYR A 429 -4.14 -10.69 -13.01
N GLN A 430 -3.45 -9.69 -13.57
CA GLN A 430 -2.12 -9.27 -13.14
C GLN A 430 -2.17 -7.80 -12.74
N VAL A 431 -1.86 -7.52 -11.47
CA VAL A 431 -1.73 -6.17 -10.92
C VAL A 431 -0.30 -5.69 -11.11
N THR A 432 -0.12 -4.52 -11.71
CA THR A 432 1.19 -3.88 -11.91
C THR A 432 1.13 -2.39 -11.61
N ALA A 433 2.19 -1.87 -11.00
CA ALA A 433 2.41 -0.44 -10.86
C ALA A 433 3.22 0.11 -12.04
N VAL A 434 2.91 1.32 -12.49
CA VAL A 434 3.77 2.13 -13.35
C VAL A 434 4.16 3.38 -12.58
N VAL A 435 5.46 3.55 -12.36
CA VAL A 435 6.05 4.74 -11.74
C VAL A 435 6.67 5.59 -12.85
N SER A 436 6.47 6.90 -12.80
CA SER A 436 7.06 7.85 -13.73
C SER A 436 7.57 9.08 -13.00
N ASP A 437 8.78 9.55 -13.31
CA ASP A 437 9.38 10.74 -12.72
C ASP A 437 10.16 11.52 -13.79
N GLY A 438 9.62 12.67 -14.20
CA GLY A 438 10.15 13.44 -15.32
C GLY A 438 10.21 12.61 -16.61
N VAL A 439 11.41 12.44 -17.16
CA VAL A 439 11.69 11.61 -18.34
C VAL A 439 11.82 10.10 -18.04
N ARG A 440 11.75 9.70 -16.77
CA ARG A 440 11.94 8.31 -16.32
C ARG A 440 10.60 7.60 -16.18
N SER A 441 10.54 6.32 -16.55
CA SER A 441 9.40 5.46 -16.21
C SER A 441 9.83 4.00 -16.05
N ALA A 442 9.16 3.29 -15.14
CA ALA A 442 9.31 1.85 -14.96
C ALA A 442 7.98 1.19 -14.57
N ARG A 443 7.76 -0.01 -15.12
CA ARG A 443 6.65 -0.91 -14.77
C ARG A 443 7.15 -1.98 -13.79
N SER A 444 6.36 -2.30 -12.77
CA SER A 444 6.73 -3.31 -11.78
C SER A 444 6.66 -4.74 -12.34
N ASN A 445 7.19 -5.69 -11.58
CA ASN A 445 6.74 -7.08 -11.66
C ASN A 445 5.21 -7.16 -11.46
N PRO A 446 4.53 -8.12 -12.11
CA PRO A 446 3.12 -8.40 -11.86
C PRO A 446 2.93 -9.18 -10.56
N ILE A 447 1.81 -8.94 -9.89
CA ILE A 447 1.28 -9.77 -8.80
C ILE A 447 -0.09 -10.34 -9.25
N PRO A 448 -0.33 -11.66 -9.14
CA PRO A 448 -1.57 -12.26 -9.59
C PRO A 448 -2.75 -11.89 -8.68
N LEU A 449 -3.90 -11.64 -9.29
CA LEU A 449 -5.19 -11.39 -8.67
C LEU A 449 -6.20 -12.39 -9.25
N ARG A 450 -6.74 -13.31 -8.43
CA ARG A 450 -7.60 -14.39 -8.90
C ARG A 450 -9.05 -14.12 -8.52
N ILE A 451 -9.97 -14.18 -9.49
CA ILE A 451 -11.42 -14.03 -9.30
C ILE A 451 -12.09 -15.33 -9.75
N TYR A 452 -12.70 -16.04 -8.82
CA TYR A 452 -13.40 -17.31 -9.08
C TYR A 452 -14.88 -17.07 -9.37
N SER A 453 -15.53 -17.98 -10.11
CA SER A 453 -16.96 -17.80 -10.45
C SER A 453 -17.90 -18.06 -9.27
N GLY A 454 -17.45 -18.83 -8.28
CA GLY A 454 -18.23 -19.20 -7.09
C GLY A 454 -19.37 -20.18 -7.36
N LYS A 455 -19.36 -20.83 -8.53
CA LYS A 455 -20.37 -21.81 -8.98
C LYS A 455 -19.85 -23.24 -8.93
N GLU A 456 -18.55 -23.40 -9.05
CA GLU A 456 -17.86 -24.68 -9.04
C GLU A 456 -17.83 -25.24 -7.61
N SER A 457 -18.18 -26.52 -7.50
CA SER A 457 -18.15 -27.30 -6.26
C SER A 457 -16.73 -27.66 -5.82
N LEU A 458 -16.58 -28.09 -4.55
CA LEU A 458 -15.31 -28.59 -4.04
C LEU A 458 -14.80 -29.81 -4.82
N ALA A 459 -15.69 -30.69 -5.28
CA ALA A 459 -15.37 -31.81 -6.17
C ALA A 459 -14.76 -31.33 -7.51
N GLU A 460 -15.36 -30.30 -8.14
CA GLU A 460 -14.83 -29.70 -9.36
C GLU A 460 -13.50 -28.96 -9.15
N ARG A 461 -13.27 -28.40 -7.94
CA ARG A 461 -11.97 -27.82 -7.56
C ARG A 461 -10.89 -28.88 -7.37
N PHE A 462 -11.18 -29.96 -6.64
CA PHE A 462 -10.24 -31.08 -6.50
C PHE A 462 -9.88 -31.71 -7.86
N ALA A 463 -10.83 -31.77 -8.80
CA ALA A 463 -10.58 -32.23 -10.17
C ALA A 463 -9.72 -31.27 -11.03
N GLN A 464 -9.42 -30.06 -10.54
CA GLN A 464 -8.55 -29.07 -11.20
C GLN A 464 -7.11 -29.07 -10.65
N LEU A 465 -6.81 -29.86 -9.61
CA LEU A 465 -5.48 -29.92 -8.99
C LEU A 465 -4.53 -30.87 -9.75
N ASP A 466 -3.28 -30.45 -9.95
CA ASP A 466 -2.22 -31.38 -10.37
C ASP A 466 -1.78 -32.24 -9.18
N SER A 467 -1.80 -33.55 -9.40
CA SER A 467 -1.24 -34.60 -8.53
C SER A 467 0.19 -34.40 -8.03
N ALA A 468 0.96 -33.49 -8.63
CA ALA A 468 2.27 -33.07 -8.15
C ALA A 468 2.20 -32.22 -6.85
N HIS A 469 1.08 -31.56 -6.57
CA HIS A 469 0.86 -30.81 -5.34
C HIS A 469 0.53 -31.73 -4.17
N LYS A 470 1.14 -31.47 -3.01
CA LYS A 470 0.81 -32.14 -1.73
C LYS A 470 0.04 -31.26 -0.77
N ASP A 471 0.08 -29.95 -1.01
CA ASP A 471 -0.50 -28.93 -0.15
C ASP A 471 -1.39 -28.06 -1.04
N TRP A 472 -2.59 -27.73 -0.57
CA TRP A 472 -3.54 -26.89 -1.31
C TRP A 472 -4.06 -25.74 -0.45
N ASP A 473 -3.76 -24.52 -0.87
CA ASP A 473 -4.39 -23.31 -0.35
C ASP A 473 -5.79 -23.19 -0.96
N MET A 474 -6.83 -23.22 -0.12
CA MET A 474 -8.20 -23.33 -0.58
C MET A 474 -8.69 -22.04 -1.22
N GLU A 475 -8.71 -22.04 -2.55
CA GLU A 475 -9.23 -20.94 -3.36
C GLU A 475 -10.44 -21.35 -4.22
N PRO A 476 -11.55 -20.58 -4.20
CA PRO A 476 -11.78 -19.42 -3.34
C PRO A 476 -11.98 -19.81 -1.87
N TYR A 477 -11.81 -18.84 -0.97
CA TYR A 477 -11.93 -18.98 0.48
C TYR A 477 -13.31 -19.48 1.00
N SER A 478 -14.33 -19.51 0.15
CA SER A 478 -15.66 -20.00 0.48
C SER A 478 -16.23 -20.76 -0.72
N ILE A 479 -16.46 -22.05 -0.53
CA ILE A 479 -16.95 -22.99 -1.53
C ILE A 479 -18.30 -23.54 -1.01
N PRO A 480 -19.44 -22.93 -1.37
CA PRO A 480 -20.73 -23.16 -0.71
C PRO A 480 -21.41 -24.48 -1.08
N THR A 481 -20.78 -25.28 -1.95
CA THR A 481 -21.27 -26.59 -2.40
C THR A 481 -20.09 -27.56 -2.45
N THR A 482 -20.24 -28.75 -1.89
CA THR A 482 -19.18 -29.78 -1.96
C THR A 482 -19.24 -30.53 -3.29
N GLY A 483 -20.44 -30.79 -3.81
CA GLY A 483 -20.65 -31.73 -4.91
C GLY A 483 -20.43 -33.20 -4.52
N ASN A 484 -20.50 -33.52 -3.22
CA ASN A 484 -20.07 -34.81 -2.64
C ASN A 484 -18.58 -35.07 -2.91
N ALA A 485 -17.74 -34.15 -2.43
CA ALA A 485 -16.31 -34.14 -2.71
C ALA A 485 -15.57 -35.29 -2.03
N VAL A 486 -14.66 -35.92 -2.77
CA VAL A 486 -13.69 -36.88 -2.25
C VAL A 486 -12.31 -36.22 -2.26
N VAL A 487 -11.64 -36.16 -1.11
CA VAL A 487 -10.31 -35.53 -0.99
C VAL A 487 -9.27 -36.35 -1.77
N PRO A 488 -8.49 -35.74 -2.69
CA PRO A 488 -7.43 -36.44 -3.40
C PRO A 488 -6.36 -37.01 -2.46
N THR A 489 -6.06 -38.30 -2.59
CA THR A 489 -5.14 -39.05 -1.71
C THR A 489 -3.67 -38.58 -1.76
N HIS A 490 -3.32 -37.71 -2.70
CA HIS A 490 -1.99 -37.09 -2.78
C HIS A 490 -1.84 -35.84 -1.89
N LEU A 491 -2.95 -35.25 -1.41
CA LEU A 491 -2.92 -34.10 -0.51
C LEU A 491 -2.64 -34.53 0.93
N ALA A 492 -1.62 -33.92 1.52
CA ALA A 492 -1.24 -34.01 2.92
C ALA A 492 -1.80 -32.84 3.75
N ASN A 493 -1.94 -31.65 3.15
CA ASN A 493 -2.49 -30.47 3.81
C ASN A 493 -3.49 -29.74 2.90
N ILE A 494 -4.59 -29.26 3.49
CA ILE A 494 -5.49 -28.28 2.89
C ILE A 494 -5.60 -27.10 3.85
N TYR A 495 -5.20 -25.92 3.37
CA TYR A 495 -5.17 -24.69 4.14
C TYR A 495 -6.41 -23.86 3.81
N GLY A 496 -7.29 -23.66 4.79
CA GLY A 496 -8.27 -22.58 4.74
C GLY A 496 -7.63 -21.21 4.95
N SER A 497 -6.51 -21.15 5.69
CA SER A 497 -5.62 -19.99 5.82
C SER A 497 -4.23 -20.42 6.30
N HIS A 498 -3.32 -19.45 6.45
CA HIS A 498 -2.06 -19.54 7.22
C HIS A 498 -2.08 -18.59 8.44
N GLU A 499 -3.27 -18.18 8.90
CA GLU A 499 -3.47 -17.16 9.93
C GLU A 499 -4.65 -17.56 10.84
N SER A 500 -4.35 -17.93 12.09
CA SER A 500 -5.37 -18.31 13.08
C SER A 500 -6.41 -17.19 13.27
N GLY A 501 -7.68 -17.57 13.37
CA GLY A 501 -8.82 -16.64 13.35
C GLY A 501 -9.33 -16.25 11.96
N VAL A 502 -8.55 -16.49 10.90
CA VAL A 502 -8.99 -16.36 9.51
C VAL A 502 -9.29 -17.75 8.97
N TYR A 503 -10.51 -18.02 8.50
CA TYR A 503 -10.94 -19.38 8.15
C TYR A 503 -11.46 -19.50 6.72
N GLY A 504 -11.07 -20.58 6.03
CA GLY A 504 -11.75 -21.06 4.83
C GLY A 504 -13.13 -21.65 5.16
N GLN A 505 -14.04 -21.69 4.19
CA GLN A 505 -15.40 -22.23 4.36
C GLN A 505 -15.77 -23.28 3.30
N ILE A 506 -16.30 -24.41 3.75
CA ILE A 506 -16.82 -25.51 2.91
C ILE A 506 -18.31 -25.74 3.25
N GLY A 507 -19.17 -25.75 2.22
CA GLY A 507 -20.64 -25.85 2.38
C GLY A 507 -21.29 -24.54 2.82
N SER A 508 -22.56 -24.56 3.22
CA SER A 508 -23.31 -23.36 3.67
C SER A 508 -24.40 -23.68 4.69
N GLY A 509 -24.49 -22.88 5.75
CA GLY A 509 -25.60 -22.93 6.72
C GLY A 509 -26.96 -22.51 6.15
N GLU A 510 -26.99 -21.96 4.94
CA GLU A 510 -28.23 -21.67 4.18
C GLU A 510 -28.81 -22.91 3.47
N ARG A 511 -28.15 -24.08 3.57
CA ARG A 511 -28.58 -25.35 2.96
C ARG A 511 -29.09 -26.32 4.01
N ALA A 512 -29.94 -27.25 3.59
CA ALA A 512 -30.45 -28.31 4.45
C ALA A 512 -29.31 -29.06 5.16
N TYR A 513 -29.50 -29.34 6.46
CA TYR A 513 -28.52 -30.03 7.29
C TYR A 513 -28.08 -31.38 6.70
N ALA A 514 -26.77 -31.64 6.70
CA ALA A 514 -26.13 -32.86 6.21
C ALA A 514 -26.57 -33.32 4.79
N SER A 515 -26.93 -32.37 3.91
CA SER A 515 -27.44 -32.63 2.55
C SER A 515 -26.35 -32.94 1.50
N GLU A 516 -25.08 -32.67 1.81
CA GLU A 516 -23.93 -33.06 0.98
C GLU A 516 -22.82 -33.71 1.82
N THR A 517 -21.80 -34.26 1.17
CA THR A 517 -20.69 -34.99 1.84
C THR A 517 -19.30 -34.44 1.51
N LEU A 518 -18.39 -34.58 2.47
CA LEU A 518 -16.95 -34.47 2.27
C LEU A 518 -16.28 -35.77 2.73
N THR A 519 -15.83 -36.57 1.79
CA THR A 519 -15.23 -37.89 2.04
C THR A 519 -13.71 -37.79 2.06
N ILE A 520 -13.09 -38.28 3.14
CA ILE A 520 -11.66 -38.54 3.24
C ILE A 520 -11.46 -40.03 2.88
N PRO A 521 -10.98 -40.37 1.67
CA PRO A 521 -11.03 -41.74 1.16
C PRO A 521 -9.93 -42.63 1.75
N ALA A 522 -10.14 -43.94 1.69
CA ALA A 522 -9.18 -44.94 2.16
C ALA A 522 -7.78 -44.71 1.55
N GLY A 523 -6.76 -44.62 2.42
CA GLY A 523 -5.37 -44.33 2.03
C GLY A 523 -5.01 -42.85 1.95
N ALA A 524 -5.95 -41.91 2.08
CA ALA A 524 -5.63 -40.50 2.32
C ALA A 524 -5.10 -40.29 3.75
N ASN A 525 -4.19 -39.33 3.91
CA ASN A 525 -3.70 -38.86 5.21
C ASN A 525 -3.56 -37.34 5.16
N VAL A 526 -4.64 -36.63 5.48
CA VAL A 526 -4.79 -35.19 5.22
C VAL A 526 -5.02 -34.41 6.51
N THR A 527 -4.39 -33.25 6.62
CA THR A 527 -4.66 -32.23 7.64
C THR A 527 -5.49 -31.11 7.03
N LEU A 528 -6.60 -30.74 7.66
CA LEU A 528 -7.35 -29.52 7.36
C LEU A 528 -6.95 -28.47 8.39
N HIS A 529 -6.37 -27.36 7.91
CA HIS A 529 -5.95 -26.23 8.73
C HIS A 529 -6.92 -25.06 8.54
N ASN A 530 -7.28 -24.36 9.61
CA ASN A 530 -8.03 -23.10 9.55
C ASN A 530 -9.32 -23.18 8.71
N MET A 531 -10.14 -24.21 8.95
CA MET A 531 -11.32 -24.53 8.14
C MET A 531 -12.62 -24.45 8.95
N LYS A 532 -13.69 -23.91 8.36
CA LYS A 532 -15.08 -24.02 8.82
C LYS A 532 -15.87 -24.91 7.85
N ILE A 533 -16.27 -26.09 8.31
CA ILE A 533 -17.05 -27.06 7.53
C ILE A 533 -18.50 -26.95 7.98
N ASN A 534 -19.33 -26.29 7.17
CA ASN A 534 -20.70 -25.87 7.54
C ASN A 534 -21.66 -27.06 7.64
N SER A 535 -22.76 -26.88 8.38
CA SER A 535 -23.72 -27.90 8.83
C SER A 535 -24.42 -28.67 7.70
N SER A 536 -24.43 -28.12 6.48
CA SER A 536 -24.88 -28.82 5.26
C SER A 536 -24.01 -30.02 4.88
N VAL A 537 -22.79 -30.13 5.42
CA VAL A 537 -21.79 -31.13 5.04
C VAL A 537 -21.65 -32.20 6.11
N ARG A 538 -21.90 -33.45 5.73
CA ARG A 538 -21.48 -34.64 6.49
C ARG A 538 -20.03 -34.96 6.13
N VAL A 539 -19.13 -34.94 7.10
CA VAL A 539 -17.74 -35.39 6.89
C VAL A 539 -17.70 -36.90 7.10
N ILE A 540 -17.06 -37.64 6.18
CA ILE A 540 -16.92 -39.10 6.25
C ILE A 540 -15.44 -39.46 6.17
N VAL A 541 -14.88 -40.07 7.21
CA VAL A 541 -13.51 -40.57 7.23
C VAL A 541 -13.53 -42.07 6.96
N GLU A 542 -13.19 -42.50 5.74
CA GLU A 542 -13.27 -43.91 5.35
C GLU A 542 -12.30 -44.82 6.11
N LYS A 543 -12.59 -46.12 6.12
CA LYS A 543 -11.74 -47.14 6.76
C LYS A 543 -10.35 -47.18 6.12
N GLY A 544 -9.33 -46.87 6.92
CA GLY A 544 -7.94 -46.75 6.44
C GLY A 544 -7.58 -45.37 5.89
N ALA A 545 -8.46 -44.37 6.01
CA ALA A 545 -8.11 -42.96 5.87
C ALA A 545 -7.65 -42.36 7.22
N LYS A 546 -6.88 -41.28 7.17
CA LYS A 546 -6.57 -40.42 8.32
C LYS A 546 -6.98 -38.98 8.05
N LEU A 547 -7.66 -38.37 9.02
CA LEU A 547 -7.98 -36.95 9.08
C LEU A 547 -7.34 -36.32 10.32
N LYS A 548 -6.65 -35.19 10.13
CA LYS A 548 -6.34 -34.26 11.22
C LYS A 548 -7.09 -32.94 11.02
N LEU A 549 -7.64 -32.41 12.11
CA LEU A 549 -8.17 -31.05 12.18
C LEU A 549 -7.19 -30.16 12.97
N VAL A 550 -6.82 -28.98 12.45
CA VAL A 550 -5.96 -28.00 13.11
C VAL A 550 -6.65 -26.64 13.07
N ASP A 551 -6.91 -26.04 14.24
CA ASP A 551 -7.69 -24.79 14.42
C ASP A 551 -8.87 -24.77 13.44
N SER A 552 -9.78 -25.73 13.58
CA SER A 552 -10.81 -26.02 12.58
C SER A 552 -12.12 -26.47 13.21
N VAL A 553 -13.23 -26.03 12.62
CA VAL A 553 -14.58 -26.23 13.16
C VAL A 553 -15.45 -27.02 12.20
N VAL A 554 -16.12 -28.06 12.73
CA VAL A 554 -17.11 -28.85 12.00
C VAL A 554 -18.50 -28.63 12.59
N PHE A 555 -19.38 -28.03 11.79
CA PHE A 555 -20.76 -27.71 12.16
C PHE A 555 -21.76 -28.83 11.77
N GLY A 556 -21.36 -29.71 10.85
CA GLY A 556 -22.12 -30.89 10.44
C GLY A 556 -21.69 -32.17 11.17
N PRO A 557 -22.37 -33.30 10.92
CA PRO A 557 -22.01 -34.59 11.51
C PRO A 557 -20.69 -35.11 10.91
N LEU A 558 -19.89 -35.78 11.72
CA LEU A 558 -18.59 -36.32 11.30
C LEU A 558 -18.49 -37.82 11.63
N ASP A 559 -18.64 -38.65 10.60
CA ASP A 559 -18.70 -40.11 10.68
C ASP A 559 -17.29 -40.71 10.47
N VAL A 560 -16.76 -41.42 11.48
CA VAL A 560 -15.37 -41.92 11.50
C VAL A 560 -15.35 -43.45 11.39
N HIS A 561 -14.87 -43.95 10.25
CA HIS A 561 -14.49 -45.36 10.04
C HIS A 561 -12.96 -45.54 9.97
N GLY A 562 -12.21 -44.47 9.71
CA GLY A 562 -10.75 -44.41 9.72
C GLY A 562 -10.17 -43.88 11.03
N THR A 563 -9.15 -43.02 10.93
CA THR A 563 -8.54 -42.33 12.08
C THR A 563 -8.90 -40.84 12.11
N LEU A 564 -9.33 -40.35 13.27
CA LEU A 564 -9.46 -38.93 13.56
C LEU A 564 -8.40 -38.48 14.58
N SER A 565 -7.83 -37.30 14.33
CA SER A 565 -6.83 -36.61 15.15
C SER A 565 -7.11 -35.10 15.14
N GLY A 566 -6.63 -34.35 16.12
CA GLY A 566 -6.96 -32.92 16.18
C GLY A 566 -6.17 -32.09 17.20
N GLU A 567 -5.96 -30.81 16.86
CA GLU A 567 -5.23 -29.81 17.64
C GLU A 567 -6.02 -28.49 17.57
N ASP A 568 -6.54 -28.03 18.71
CA ASP A 568 -7.57 -26.98 18.81
C ASP A 568 -8.75 -27.20 17.82
N ALA A 569 -9.24 -28.46 17.70
CA ALA A 569 -10.40 -28.79 16.89
C ALA A 569 -11.71 -28.50 17.64
N THR A 570 -12.76 -28.07 16.93
CA THR A 570 -14.07 -27.79 17.54
C THR A 570 -15.21 -28.43 16.75
N THR A 571 -16.24 -28.89 17.44
CA THR A 571 -17.50 -29.33 16.83
C THR A 571 -18.71 -28.62 17.41
N THR A 572 -19.75 -28.39 16.58
CA THR A 572 -21.10 -28.02 17.05
C THR A 572 -22.11 -29.16 16.85
N ASN A 573 -21.63 -30.36 16.50
CA ASN A 573 -22.45 -31.53 16.17
C ASN A 573 -21.83 -32.83 16.71
N THR A 574 -22.35 -33.99 16.31
CA THR A 574 -21.79 -35.28 16.75
C THR A 574 -20.64 -35.74 15.87
N VAL A 575 -19.54 -36.11 16.51
CA VAL A 575 -18.47 -36.95 15.98
C VAL A 575 -18.80 -38.41 16.34
N THR A 576 -19.05 -39.25 15.34
CA THR A 576 -19.46 -40.64 15.52
C THR A 576 -18.30 -41.58 15.15
N PHE A 577 -17.80 -42.35 16.12
CA PHE A 577 -16.78 -43.38 15.86
C PHE A 577 -17.42 -44.76 15.66
N HIS A 578 -17.22 -45.33 14.48
CA HIS A 578 -17.77 -46.62 14.06
C HIS A 578 -16.74 -47.76 14.18
N ASP A 579 -17.15 -48.98 13.84
CA ASP A 579 -16.33 -50.19 14.01
C ASP A 579 -14.99 -50.19 13.24
N GLY A 580 -13.91 -50.45 13.98
CA GLY A 580 -12.53 -50.46 13.50
C GLY A 580 -11.88 -49.08 13.34
N SER A 581 -12.55 -48.01 13.79
CA SER A 581 -12.00 -46.65 13.76
C SER A 581 -10.97 -46.39 14.88
N THR A 582 -10.29 -45.25 14.82
CA THR A 582 -9.28 -44.85 15.81
C THR A 582 -9.36 -43.36 16.14
N MET A 583 -9.28 -43.05 17.44
CA MET A 583 -9.03 -41.72 17.98
C MET A 583 -7.53 -41.62 18.32
N GLU A 584 -6.80 -40.72 17.68
CA GLU A 584 -5.34 -40.61 17.82
C GLU A 584 -4.91 -39.16 18.01
N ASN A 585 -4.44 -38.79 19.21
CA ASN A 585 -4.04 -37.41 19.54
C ASN A 585 -5.11 -36.37 19.13
N LEU A 586 -6.31 -36.51 19.70
CA LEU A 586 -7.45 -35.62 19.46
C LEU A 586 -7.70 -34.71 20.65
N GLU A 587 -7.46 -33.40 20.48
CA GLU A 587 -8.03 -32.33 21.31
C GLU A 587 -9.29 -31.80 20.60
N LEU A 588 -10.47 -31.98 21.23
CA LEU A 588 -11.78 -31.64 20.68
C LEU A 588 -12.65 -30.90 21.70
N ASP A 589 -12.92 -29.62 21.40
CA ASP A 589 -13.90 -28.79 22.10
C ASP A 589 -15.30 -28.93 21.46
N SER A 590 -16.35 -28.82 22.28
CA SER A 590 -17.73 -28.69 21.83
C SER A 590 -18.23 -27.24 21.93
N SER A 591 -19.10 -26.82 21.01
CA SER A 591 -19.74 -25.49 20.99
C SER A 591 -21.16 -25.53 20.38
N ALA A 592 -21.92 -26.58 20.63
CA ALA A 592 -23.27 -26.84 20.10
C ALA A 592 -24.42 -25.90 20.58
N HIS A 593 -24.25 -25.16 21.68
CA HIS A 593 -25.18 -24.20 22.26
C HIS A 593 -24.81 -22.76 21.92
N TYR A 594 -23.51 -22.46 21.88
CA TYR A 594 -22.99 -21.09 21.71
C TYR A 594 -22.57 -20.75 20.27
N LEU A 595 -22.29 -21.75 19.42
CA LEU A 595 -21.81 -21.55 18.05
C LEU A 595 -22.75 -22.19 17.02
N THR A 596 -23.07 -21.42 15.97
CA THR A 596 -23.87 -21.87 14.82
C THR A 596 -23.39 -21.17 13.54
N ASP A 597 -23.53 -21.84 12.40
CA ASP A 597 -23.36 -21.27 11.06
C ASP A 597 -24.62 -20.51 10.58
N GLY A 598 -25.74 -20.68 11.29
CA GLY A 598 -27.05 -20.10 10.98
C GLY A 598 -28.13 -21.13 10.66
N ASN A 599 -27.80 -22.42 10.54
CA ASN A 599 -28.75 -23.45 10.15
C ASN A 599 -29.70 -23.85 11.29
N ALA A 600 -31.01 -23.66 11.08
CA ALA A 600 -32.04 -24.01 12.06
C ALA A 600 -32.42 -25.50 12.07
N ASP A 601 -32.07 -26.25 11.02
CA ASP A 601 -32.31 -27.70 10.92
C ASP A 601 -31.19 -28.52 11.60
N ALA A 602 -30.07 -27.89 11.98
CA ALA A 602 -28.95 -28.56 12.62
C ALA A 602 -29.28 -28.94 14.07
N PRO A 603 -29.26 -30.24 14.45
CA PRO A 603 -29.62 -30.68 15.79
C PRO A 603 -28.49 -30.40 16.78
N THR A 604 -28.83 -29.85 17.95
CA THR A 604 -27.92 -29.80 19.11
C THR A 604 -27.68 -31.21 19.65
N PRO A 605 -26.45 -31.76 19.62
CA PRO A 605 -26.16 -33.09 20.15
C PRO A 605 -26.15 -33.14 21.68
N LYS A 606 -26.63 -34.26 22.25
CA LYS A 606 -26.52 -34.57 23.69
C LYS A 606 -25.09 -34.87 24.13
N SER A 607 -24.26 -35.37 23.21
CA SER A 607 -22.82 -35.58 23.38
C SER A 607 -22.06 -35.23 22.10
N PRO A 608 -20.90 -34.54 22.17
CA PRO A 608 -20.11 -34.22 20.99
C PRO A 608 -19.43 -35.45 20.40
N VAL A 609 -19.22 -36.52 21.21
CA VAL A 609 -18.65 -37.79 20.76
C VAL A 609 -19.56 -38.96 21.09
N VAL A 610 -19.80 -39.82 20.10
CA VAL A 610 -20.56 -41.07 20.22
C VAL A 610 -19.74 -42.25 19.67
N ILE A 611 -19.72 -43.36 20.41
CA ILE A 611 -19.00 -44.60 20.07
C ILE A 611 -20.03 -45.70 19.75
N GLN A 612 -19.98 -46.23 18.52
CA GLN A 612 -20.97 -47.21 17.99
C GLN A 612 -20.41 -48.60 17.65
N GLY A 613 -19.10 -48.83 17.77
CA GLY A 613 -18.45 -50.09 17.40
C GLY A 613 -17.23 -50.40 18.26
N GLU A 614 -16.31 -51.23 17.77
CA GLU A 614 -14.99 -51.42 18.41
C GLU A 614 -14.00 -50.34 17.94
N VAL A 615 -13.66 -49.40 18.83
CA VAL A 615 -12.89 -48.19 18.54
C VAL A 615 -11.59 -48.19 19.36
N SER A 616 -10.46 -47.89 18.71
CA SER A 616 -9.17 -47.79 19.40
C SER A 616 -8.82 -46.34 19.77
N VAL A 617 -8.16 -46.16 20.91
CA VAL A 617 -7.65 -44.86 21.38
C VAL A 617 -6.13 -44.91 21.50
N GLN A 618 -5.45 -43.91 20.94
CA GLN A 618 -3.99 -43.83 20.83
C GLN A 618 -3.49 -42.42 21.16
N GLY A 619 -2.28 -42.31 21.69
CA GLY A 619 -1.72 -41.01 22.08
C GLY A 619 -2.48 -40.35 23.25
N ALA A 620 -2.43 -39.03 23.34
CA ALA A 620 -3.12 -38.26 24.39
C ALA A 620 -4.35 -37.54 23.81
N ASN A 621 -5.52 -37.77 24.40
CA ASN A 621 -6.80 -37.30 23.85
C ASN A 621 -7.60 -36.52 24.91
N LEU A 622 -8.28 -35.46 24.49
CA LEU A 622 -9.09 -34.57 25.30
C LEU A 622 -10.43 -34.30 24.59
N ILE A 623 -11.54 -34.62 25.26
CA ILE A 623 -12.88 -34.23 24.84
C ILE A 623 -13.44 -33.30 25.92
N GLN A 624 -13.76 -32.06 25.54
CA GLN A 624 -14.39 -31.08 26.42
C GLN A 624 -15.81 -30.76 25.91
N ALA A 625 -16.83 -31.27 26.59
CA ALA A 625 -18.21 -30.92 26.33
C ALA A 625 -18.56 -29.53 26.88
N GLU A 626 -19.61 -28.96 26.30
CA GLU A 626 -19.95 -27.55 26.42
C GLU A 626 -20.76 -27.20 27.67
N GLU A 627 -20.54 -25.98 28.19
CA GLU A 627 -21.30 -25.42 29.31
C GLU A 627 -22.82 -25.33 29.03
N GLY A 628 -23.62 -25.63 30.05
CA GLY A 628 -25.07 -25.47 30.06
C GLY A 628 -25.51 -24.10 30.58
N ALA A 629 -26.60 -23.59 30.02
CA ALA A 629 -27.17 -22.28 30.35
C ALA A 629 -28.35 -22.35 31.32
N ALA A 630 -28.99 -21.21 31.62
CA ALA A 630 -30.10 -21.08 32.57
C ALA A 630 -31.31 -22.04 32.38
N SER A 631 -31.45 -22.63 31.20
CA SER A 631 -32.49 -23.60 30.84
C SER A 631 -31.97 -24.79 30.03
N LEU A 632 -30.65 -24.99 29.95
CA LEU A 632 -30.01 -26.12 29.30
C LEU A 632 -29.10 -26.82 30.32
N ALA A 633 -29.09 -28.15 30.33
CA ALA A 633 -28.08 -28.90 31.06
C ALA A 633 -26.71 -28.71 30.40
N GLY A 634 -25.64 -28.92 31.15
CA GLY A 634 -24.33 -29.16 30.57
C GLY A 634 -24.35 -30.42 29.70
N GLN A 635 -23.59 -30.42 28.62
CA GLN A 635 -23.59 -31.50 27.63
C GLN A 635 -22.81 -32.72 28.14
N ASP A 636 -23.24 -33.95 27.85
CA ASP A 636 -22.50 -35.16 28.25
C ASP A 636 -21.24 -35.31 27.38
N GLY A 637 -20.07 -35.58 27.98
CA GLY A 637 -18.76 -35.61 27.32
C GLY A 637 -18.64 -36.61 26.18
N MET A 638 -18.93 -37.89 26.46
CA MET A 638 -18.88 -38.97 25.46
C MET A 638 -19.92 -40.04 25.77
N HIS A 639 -20.61 -40.54 24.75
CA HIS A 639 -21.55 -41.65 24.88
C HIS A 639 -21.02 -42.93 24.21
N LEU A 640 -21.04 -44.06 24.94
CA LEU A 640 -20.93 -45.40 24.35
C LEU A 640 -22.33 -45.97 24.15
N GLU A 641 -22.68 -46.29 22.91
CA GLU A 641 -23.93 -47.00 22.59
C GLU A 641 -23.90 -48.47 23.04
N ARG A 642 -25.04 -49.15 22.89
CA ARG A 642 -25.23 -50.55 23.27
C ARG A 642 -24.16 -51.45 22.63
N ASP A 643 -23.58 -52.33 23.44
CA ASP A 643 -22.51 -53.28 23.04
C ASP A 643 -21.23 -52.65 22.45
N ALA A 644 -21.09 -51.31 22.45
CA ALA A 644 -19.93 -50.61 21.91
C ALA A 644 -18.68 -50.79 22.78
N LYS A 645 -17.48 -50.76 22.16
CA LYS A 645 -16.21 -51.05 22.85
C LYS A 645 -15.17 -49.99 22.57
N LEU A 646 -14.64 -49.37 23.61
CA LEU A 646 -13.53 -48.42 23.51
C LEU A 646 -12.25 -49.06 24.05
N LYS A 647 -11.17 -49.03 23.26
CA LYS A 647 -9.92 -49.74 23.56
C LYS A 647 -8.74 -48.78 23.70
N LEU A 648 -8.34 -48.51 24.94
CA LEU A 648 -7.21 -47.68 25.32
C LEU A 648 -5.90 -48.43 25.11
N ALA A 649 -5.11 -48.03 24.11
CA ALA A 649 -3.80 -48.61 23.84
C ALA A 649 -2.81 -48.37 25.00
N GLU A 650 -1.79 -49.21 25.11
CA GLU A 650 -0.73 -49.05 26.12
C GLU A 650 -0.07 -47.67 26.00
N GLY A 651 0.00 -46.94 27.12
CA GLY A 651 0.53 -45.57 27.15
C GLY A 651 -0.36 -44.49 26.52
N SER A 652 -1.56 -44.82 26.04
CA SER A 652 -2.56 -43.80 25.66
C SER A 652 -3.24 -43.17 26.87
N SER A 653 -3.77 -41.97 26.71
CA SER A 653 -4.69 -41.33 27.65
C SER A 653 -5.91 -40.75 26.95
N LEU A 654 -7.04 -40.75 27.67
CA LEU A 654 -8.28 -40.09 27.28
C LEU A 654 -8.84 -39.34 28.49
N LEU A 655 -8.89 -38.02 28.40
CA LEU A 655 -9.66 -37.17 29.31
C LEU A 655 -10.99 -36.83 28.66
N VAL A 656 -12.09 -37.04 29.39
CA VAL A 656 -13.44 -36.65 28.97
C VAL A 656 -14.08 -35.82 30.06
N GLN A 657 -14.36 -34.56 29.75
CA GLN A 657 -15.01 -33.63 30.67
C GLN A 657 -16.42 -33.30 30.18
N GLY A 658 -17.41 -33.60 31.02
CA GLY A 658 -18.79 -33.20 30.84
C GLY A 658 -18.98 -31.69 31.04
N GLY A 659 -19.97 -31.13 30.35
CA GLY A 659 -20.30 -29.72 30.40
C GLY A 659 -20.67 -29.25 31.80
N LEU A 660 -19.98 -28.22 32.29
CA LEU A 660 -20.33 -27.55 33.54
C LEU A 660 -21.57 -26.66 33.38
N VAL A 661 -22.07 -26.10 34.48
CA VAL A 661 -23.14 -25.10 34.50
C VAL A 661 -22.76 -23.96 35.42
N ASN A 662 -22.93 -22.73 34.95
CA ASN A 662 -22.71 -21.49 35.69
C ASN A 662 -23.28 -21.53 37.13
N PRO A 663 -22.53 -21.06 38.17
CA PRO A 663 -22.93 -21.11 39.58
C PRO A 663 -24.22 -20.35 39.98
N VAL A 664 -24.92 -19.71 39.02
CA VAL A 664 -26.21 -19.04 39.23
C VAL A 664 -27.41 -19.93 38.89
N TYR A 665 -27.26 -20.98 38.06
CA TYR A 665 -28.40 -21.65 37.40
C TYR A 665 -28.79 -23.02 37.98
N ALA A 666 -30.09 -23.31 37.96
CA ALA A 666 -30.67 -24.55 38.54
C ALA A 666 -30.76 -25.72 37.54
N THR A 667 -29.90 -25.76 36.52
CA THR A 667 -29.76 -26.86 35.56
C THR A 667 -28.71 -27.88 36.01
N GLN A 668 -28.71 -29.06 35.37
CA GLN A 668 -27.81 -30.17 35.72
C GLN A 668 -26.50 -30.08 34.94
N GLY A 669 -25.41 -30.56 35.53
CA GLY A 669 -24.12 -30.71 34.85
C GLY A 669 -24.11 -31.96 33.97
N GLY A 670 -23.40 -31.92 32.84
CA GLY A 670 -23.25 -33.06 31.94
C GLY A 670 -22.31 -34.11 32.52
N ASN A 671 -22.57 -35.38 32.26
CA ASN A 671 -21.72 -36.48 32.70
C ASN A 671 -20.42 -36.51 31.87
N GLY A 672 -19.33 -37.05 32.43
CA GLY A 672 -18.08 -37.26 31.68
C GLY A 672 -18.29 -38.31 30.58
N VAL A 673 -18.52 -39.56 30.98
CA VAL A 673 -18.80 -40.66 30.06
C VAL A 673 -20.14 -41.33 30.39
N VAL A 674 -20.95 -41.62 29.38
CA VAL A 674 -22.25 -42.30 29.53
C VAL A 674 -22.22 -43.66 28.82
N MET A 675 -22.32 -44.75 29.58
CA MET A 675 -22.22 -46.13 29.09
C MET A 675 -23.60 -46.80 28.96
N ALA A 676 -23.99 -47.19 27.74
CA ALA A 676 -25.19 -48.03 27.53
C ALA A 676 -24.92 -49.51 27.81
N GLU A 677 -26.00 -50.27 28.04
CA GLU A 677 -25.98 -51.72 28.32
C GLU A 677 -25.07 -52.50 27.34
N GLY A 678 -24.24 -53.39 27.89
CA GLY A 678 -23.27 -54.18 27.12
C GLY A 678 -21.99 -53.45 26.72
N SER A 679 -21.93 -52.12 26.83
CA SER A 679 -20.73 -51.36 26.45
C SER A 679 -19.55 -51.55 27.39
N SER A 680 -18.34 -51.38 26.86
CA SER A 680 -17.10 -51.56 27.62
C SER A 680 -15.97 -50.59 27.26
N ILE A 681 -15.13 -50.25 28.24
CA ILE A 681 -13.87 -49.52 28.05
C ILE A 681 -12.74 -50.40 28.56
N THR A 682 -11.78 -50.76 27.72
CA THR A 682 -10.76 -51.76 28.03
C THR A 682 -9.36 -51.36 27.59
N GLY A 683 -8.32 -51.94 28.18
CA GLY A 683 -6.95 -51.89 27.64
C GLY A 683 -5.88 -51.57 28.68
N LYS A 684 -4.79 -50.91 28.24
CA LYS A 684 -3.64 -50.54 29.09
C LYS A 684 -3.23 -49.06 28.96
N GLY A 685 -4.15 -48.23 28.50
CA GLY A 685 -4.08 -46.77 28.67
C GLY A 685 -4.83 -46.30 29.91
N ALA A 686 -4.89 -44.98 30.07
CA ALA A 686 -5.56 -44.29 31.18
C ALA A 686 -6.85 -43.57 30.75
N LEU A 687 -7.88 -43.62 31.58
CA LEU A 687 -9.12 -42.85 31.44
C LEU A 687 -9.22 -41.82 32.58
N ASP A 688 -9.53 -40.56 32.26
CA ASP A 688 -9.88 -39.51 33.23
C ASP A 688 -11.27 -38.95 32.87
N ALA A 689 -12.31 -39.45 33.55
CA ALA A 689 -13.70 -39.16 33.26
C ALA A 689 -14.29 -38.21 34.33
N ARG A 690 -14.68 -37.00 33.92
CA ARG A 690 -15.04 -35.90 34.81
C ARG A 690 -16.45 -35.39 34.52
N GLY A 691 -17.32 -35.40 35.53
CA GLY A 691 -18.63 -34.78 35.46
C GLY A 691 -18.54 -33.26 35.56
N GLY A 692 -19.43 -32.57 34.85
CA GLY A 692 -19.55 -31.11 34.90
C GLY A 692 -20.23 -30.62 36.17
N ASN A 693 -19.76 -29.50 36.69
CA ASN A 693 -20.29 -28.89 37.92
C ASN A 693 -21.71 -28.33 37.70
N ALA A 694 -22.52 -28.25 38.77
CA ALA A 694 -23.87 -27.68 38.72
C ALA A 694 -24.21 -26.86 39.97
N ALA A 695 -24.88 -25.72 39.82
CA ALA A 695 -25.07 -24.83 40.96
C ALA A 695 -26.10 -25.33 41.98
N GLN A 696 -27.35 -25.57 41.56
CA GLN A 696 -28.53 -25.70 42.44
C GLN A 696 -29.34 -26.97 42.13
N ASN A 697 -28.68 -27.99 41.59
CA ASN A 697 -29.25 -29.23 41.08
C ASN A 697 -28.20 -30.36 41.22
N THR A 698 -28.43 -31.50 40.58
CA THR A 698 -27.44 -32.58 40.44
C THR A 698 -26.33 -32.18 39.46
N ALA A 699 -25.07 -32.26 39.89
CA ALA A 699 -23.90 -32.18 39.02
C ALA A 699 -23.66 -33.50 38.29
N GLY A 700 -22.96 -33.44 37.15
CA GLY A 700 -22.74 -34.61 36.30
C GLY A 700 -21.91 -35.68 36.98
N ARG A 701 -22.13 -36.96 36.63
CA ARG A 701 -21.28 -38.06 37.08
C ARG A 701 -19.98 -38.09 36.30
N GLY A 702 -18.92 -38.64 36.90
CA GLY A 702 -17.70 -38.97 36.16
C GLY A 702 -17.99 -39.98 35.06
N ILE A 703 -18.57 -41.12 35.45
CA ILE A 703 -19.10 -42.14 34.56
C ILE A 703 -20.54 -42.50 34.96
N ASP A 704 -21.47 -42.44 34.02
CA ASP A 704 -22.87 -42.81 34.19
C ASP A 704 -23.26 -44.06 33.37
N GLY A 705 -24.42 -44.64 33.70
CA GLY A 705 -25.04 -45.73 32.95
C GLY A 705 -24.74 -47.12 33.48
N THR A 706 -24.53 -48.08 32.57
CA THR A 706 -24.40 -49.52 32.83
C THR A 706 -23.37 -50.13 31.87
N GLY A 707 -22.31 -50.76 32.37
CA GLY A 707 -21.24 -51.26 31.48
C GLY A 707 -20.05 -51.84 32.24
N THR A 708 -18.91 -52.05 31.57
CA THR A 708 -17.69 -52.59 32.19
C THR A 708 -16.43 -51.83 31.81
N ILE A 709 -15.56 -51.57 32.79
CA ILE A 709 -14.25 -50.91 32.61
C ILE A 709 -13.14 -51.86 33.07
N ASP A 710 -12.11 -52.08 32.23
CA ASP A 710 -10.91 -52.89 32.55
C ASP A 710 -9.65 -52.24 31.93
N VAL A 711 -9.06 -51.27 32.65
CA VAL A 711 -8.01 -50.36 32.14
C VAL A 711 -6.72 -50.41 32.98
N ALA A 712 -5.66 -49.70 32.58
CA ALA A 712 -4.48 -49.55 33.46
C ALA A 712 -4.79 -48.58 34.61
N THR A 713 -5.07 -47.31 34.29
CA THR A 713 -5.42 -46.28 35.28
C THR A 713 -6.83 -45.75 35.01
N LEU A 714 -7.69 -45.76 36.03
CA LEU A 714 -8.96 -45.05 36.01
C LEU A 714 -8.92 -43.88 36.99
N THR A 715 -9.09 -42.66 36.47
CA THR A 715 -9.54 -41.51 37.26
C THR A 715 -11.01 -41.24 36.94
N ALA A 716 -11.85 -41.16 37.97
CA ALA A 716 -13.26 -40.77 37.81
C ALA A 716 -13.65 -39.73 38.85
N ARG A 717 -14.25 -38.63 38.39
CA ARG A 717 -14.60 -37.47 39.23
C ARG A 717 -16.04 -37.06 39.00
N GLY A 718 -16.86 -37.07 40.05
CA GLY A 718 -18.16 -36.42 40.01
C GLY A 718 -18.00 -34.90 39.98
N GLY A 719 -18.91 -34.20 39.30
CA GLY A 719 -18.92 -32.74 39.26
C GLY A 719 -19.32 -32.14 40.62
N ASP A 720 -18.77 -30.98 40.95
CA ASP A 720 -19.08 -30.25 42.19
C ASP A 720 -20.41 -29.50 42.10
N ALA A 721 -21.06 -29.34 43.26
CA ALA A 721 -22.27 -28.55 43.44
C ALA A 721 -22.21 -27.61 44.65
N SER A 722 -23.18 -26.69 44.78
CA SER A 722 -23.20 -25.73 45.90
C SER A 722 -23.25 -26.44 47.25
N ASN A 723 -22.28 -26.13 48.11
CA ASN A 723 -22.15 -26.67 49.46
C ASN A 723 -23.26 -26.20 50.42
N ALA A 724 -23.48 -26.95 51.50
CA ALA A 724 -24.49 -26.61 52.52
C ALA A 724 -24.25 -25.19 53.09
N GLY A 725 -25.32 -24.41 53.23
CA GLY A 725 -25.25 -23.01 53.66
C GLY A 725 -25.04 -21.98 52.54
N THR A 726 -24.75 -22.41 51.30
CA THR A 726 -24.74 -21.51 50.13
C THR A 726 -26.15 -21.00 49.86
N VAL A 727 -26.33 -19.68 49.74
CA VAL A 727 -27.64 -19.09 49.38
C VAL A 727 -27.87 -19.26 47.88
N THR A 728 -28.83 -20.10 47.52
CA THR A 728 -29.15 -20.42 46.12
C THR A 728 -30.38 -19.67 45.63
N VAL A 729 -30.39 -19.25 44.35
CA VAL A 729 -31.45 -18.41 43.75
C VAL A 729 -32.82 -19.09 43.80
N THR A 730 -32.85 -20.42 43.75
CA THR A 730 -34.08 -21.23 43.80
C THR A 730 -34.37 -21.85 45.18
N GLY A 731 -33.52 -21.62 46.18
CA GLY A 731 -33.58 -22.30 47.48
C GLY A 731 -33.28 -23.81 47.44
N ARG A 732 -32.93 -24.37 46.27
CA ARG A 732 -32.53 -25.78 46.12
C ARG A 732 -31.09 -26.00 46.59
N LEU A 733 -30.84 -27.15 47.19
CA LEU A 733 -29.52 -27.61 47.59
C LEU A 733 -28.80 -28.30 46.41
N GLY A 734 -27.51 -28.00 46.23
CA GLY A 734 -26.67 -28.66 45.23
C GLY A 734 -26.41 -30.12 45.62
N THR A 735 -26.45 -31.02 44.64
CA THR A 735 -26.10 -32.43 44.82
C THR A 735 -24.89 -32.76 43.95
N GLY A 736 -23.78 -33.15 44.56
CA GLY A 736 -22.56 -33.52 43.85
C GLY A 736 -22.74 -34.77 43.01
N GLY A 737 -22.01 -34.88 41.91
CA GLY A 737 -22.05 -36.05 41.04
C GLY A 737 -21.41 -37.27 41.69
N ASP A 738 -21.91 -38.47 41.37
CA ASP A 738 -21.18 -39.71 41.65
C ASP A 738 -19.93 -39.79 40.76
N ALA A 739 -18.85 -40.35 41.27
CA ALA A 739 -17.67 -40.62 40.45
C ALA A 739 -17.98 -41.67 39.38
N VAL A 740 -18.69 -42.74 39.76
CA VAL A 740 -19.08 -43.86 38.90
C VAL A 740 -20.48 -44.33 39.30
N SER A 741 -21.36 -44.58 38.32
CA SER A 741 -22.67 -45.24 38.52
C SER A 741 -22.49 -46.63 39.14
N SER A 742 -23.34 -46.98 40.13
CA SER A 742 -23.32 -48.29 40.80
C SER A 742 -23.47 -49.50 39.86
N ASN A 743 -23.98 -49.26 38.65
CA ASN A 743 -24.26 -50.28 37.64
C ASN A 743 -23.14 -50.42 36.61
N VAL A 744 -22.03 -49.69 36.76
CA VAL A 744 -20.80 -49.87 35.98
C VAL A 744 -19.82 -50.72 36.79
N VAL A 745 -19.43 -51.87 36.24
CA VAL A 745 -18.45 -52.77 36.85
C VAL A 745 -17.05 -52.29 36.48
N VAL A 746 -16.18 -52.13 37.48
CA VAL A 746 -14.84 -51.55 37.29
C VAL A 746 -13.73 -52.51 37.69
N ARG A 747 -12.68 -52.49 36.89
CA ARG A 747 -11.37 -53.08 37.12
C ARG A 747 -10.31 -52.11 36.60
N ALA A 748 -9.28 -51.86 37.40
CA ALA A 748 -8.13 -51.05 37.01
C ALA A 748 -6.90 -51.48 37.81
N ASP A 749 -5.70 -51.35 37.24
CA ASP A 749 -4.45 -51.55 37.99
C ASP A 749 -4.22 -50.39 38.99
N GLU A 750 -4.68 -49.17 38.65
CA GLU A 750 -4.69 -47.97 39.48
C GLU A 750 -6.07 -47.29 39.46
N LEU A 751 -6.59 -46.88 40.62
CA LEU A 751 -7.98 -46.45 40.80
C LEU A 751 -8.10 -45.15 41.63
N ASN A 752 -8.35 -44.02 40.96
CA ASN A 752 -8.41 -42.67 41.52
C ASN A 752 -9.83 -42.10 41.46
N ILE A 753 -10.60 -42.25 42.55
CA ILE A 753 -12.05 -42.02 42.56
C ILE A 753 -12.42 -40.87 43.50
N VAL A 754 -13.09 -39.85 42.97
CA VAL A 754 -13.45 -38.62 43.71
C VAL A 754 -14.94 -38.30 43.54
N ALA A 755 -15.69 -38.31 44.64
CA ALA A 755 -17.06 -37.83 44.66
C ALA A 755 -17.13 -36.31 44.41
N GLY A 756 -18.17 -35.85 43.71
CA GLY A 756 -18.47 -34.43 43.64
C GLY A 756 -18.92 -33.86 45.00
N THR A 757 -18.43 -32.67 45.35
CA THR A 757 -18.86 -31.97 46.57
C THR A 757 -20.25 -31.35 46.41
N GLY A 758 -20.88 -30.94 47.52
CA GLY A 758 -22.19 -30.32 47.51
C GLY A 758 -22.89 -30.40 48.86
N ALA A 759 -24.03 -29.75 48.98
CA ALA A 759 -24.89 -29.85 50.16
C ALA A 759 -25.40 -31.29 50.38
N ASN A 760 -25.61 -32.04 49.30
CA ASN A 760 -25.59 -33.49 49.29
C ASN A 760 -24.34 -33.94 48.49
N PRO A 761 -23.28 -34.48 49.11
CA PRO A 761 -22.14 -35.02 48.36
C PRO A 761 -22.54 -36.23 47.50
N GLY A 762 -21.86 -36.43 46.37
CA GLY A 762 -22.02 -37.63 45.54
C GLY A 762 -21.30 -38.85 46.12
N SER A 763 -21.37 -39.99 45.43
CA SER A 763 -20.68 -41.22 45.82
C SER A 763 -19.29 -41.38 45.21
N SER A 764 -18.33 -41.82 46.04
CA SER A 764 -17.03 -42.37 45.62
C SER A 764 -17.01 -43.91 45.64
N SER A 765 -18.16 -44.55 45.87
CA SER A 765 -18.29 -46.01 45.83
C SER A 765 -18.19 -46.53 44.40
N VAL A 766 -17.52 -47.66 44.22
CA VAL A 766 -17.36 -48.32 42.91
C VAL A 766 -17.69 -49.81 43.03
N ASN A 767 -18.45 -50.32 42.07
CA ASN A 767 -18.77 -51.74 41.94
C ASN A 767 -17.58 -52.46 41.27
N THR A 768 -16.73 -53.12 42.06
CA THR A 768 -15.50 -53.76 41.57
C THR A 768 -15.72 -55.22 41.21
N ALA A 769 -15.19 -55.65 40.06
CA ALA A 769 -15.43 -56.99 39.51
C ALA A 769 -15.05 -58.15 40.45
N ASP A 770 -13.97 -57.97 41.23
CA ASP A 770 -13.43 -58.97 42.14
C ASP A 770 -14.03 -58.92 43.56
N GLY A 771 -14.99 -58.00 43.82
CA GLY A 771 -15.62 -57.80 45.13
C GLY A 771 -14.69 -57.30 46.25
N ASN A 772 -13.42 -57.05 45.92
CA ASN A 772 -12.36 -56.62 46.82
C ASN A 772 -11.85 -55.26 46.35
N THR A 773 -11.97 -54.22 47.18
CA THR A 773 -11.53 -52.87 46.82
C THR A 773 -10.01 -52.74 46.96
N PRO A 774 -9.27 -52.43 45.87
CA PRO A 774 -7.97 -51.77 46.00
C PRO A 774 -8.21 -50.47 46.79
N GLY A 775 -7.35 -50.18 47.77
CA GLY A 775 -7.67 -49.29 48.88
C GLY A 775 -8.22 -47.93 48.45
N THR A 776 -9.54 -47.74 48.59
CA THR A 776 -10.19 -46.44 48.45
C THR A 776 -9.53 -45.47 49.43
N SER A 777 -8.88 -44.43 48.92
CA SER A 777 -8.37 -43.33 49.75
C SER A 777 -9.54 -42.50 50.28
N ASN A 778 -10.26 -43.05 51.26
CA ASN A 778 -11.36 -42.42 51.97
C ASN A 778 -10.82 -41.33 52.90
N GLY A 779 -10.25 -40.30 52.29
CA GLY A 779 -9.79 -39.07 52.92
C GLY A 779 -10.97 -38.24 53.39
N ASN A 780 -11.68 -38.74 54.41
CA ASN A 780 -12.57 -37.92 55.23
C ASN A 780 -11.71 -37.10 56.21
N GLU A 781 -10.72 -36.40 55.66
CA GLU A 781 -9.75 -35.54 56.32
C GLU A 781 -9.81 -34.15 55.67
N SER A 782 -9.59 -33.11 56.48
CA SER A 782 -9.22 -31.80 55.95
C SER A 782 -7.75 -31.87 55.49
N GLY A 783 -7.51 -32.63 54.43
CA GLY A 783 -6.18 -33.08 53.97
C GLY A 783 -5.91 -32.67 52.54
N THR A 784 -5.03 -31.68 52.35
CA THR A 784 -4.76 -31.07 51.05
C THR A 784 -3.92 -31.98 50.14
N GLN A 785 -4.60 -32.85 49.36
CA GLN A 785 -3.98 -33.52 48.20
C GLN A 785 -3.36 -32.50 47.22
N PRO A 786 -2.31 -32.84 46.46
CA PRO A 786 -1.50 -31.87 45.74
C PRO A 786 -2.20 -31.38 44.47
N LEU A 787 -2.86 -30.22 44.61
CA LEU A 787 -3.16 -29.23 43.56
C LEU A 787 -2.11 -29.23 42.43
N ALA A 788 -2.56 -29.21 41.17
CA ALA A 788 -1.69 -29.32 39.99
C ALA A 788 -0.58 -28.26 40.03
N SER A 789 0.67 -28.63 39.78
CA SER A 789 1.81 -27.74 40.01
C SER A 789 2.31 -27.12 38.71
N TYR A 790 1.96 -25.85 38.50
CA TYR A 790 2.26 -25.09 37.30
C TYR A 790 3.59 -24.32 37.39
N THR A 791 4.24 -24.13 36.26
CA THR A 791 5.50 -23.37 36.16
C THR A 791 5.25 -21.89 35.86
N VAL A 792 5.87 -21.00 36.63
CA VAL A 792 5.91 -19.56 36.36
C VAL A 792 7.34 -19.16 36.01
N SER A 793 7.53 -18.69 34.78
CA SER A 793 8.84 -18.36 34.20
C SER A 793 8.93 -16.87 33.85
N PHE A 794 10.00 -16.22 34.29
CA PHE A 794 10.19 -14.77 34.14
C PHE A 794 11.21 -14.44 33.06
N TYR A 795 10.94 -13.39 32.27
CA TYR A 795 11.77 -13.00 31.13
C TYR A 795 12.04 -11.49 31.08
N VAL A 796 13.26 -11.12 30.72
CA VAL A 796 13.73 -9.75 30.46
C VAL A 796 14.39 -9.73 29.08
N ASP A 797 13.91 -8.90 28.16
CA ASP A 797 14.38 -8.83 26.77
C ASP A 797 14.50 -10.24 26.12
N ASP A 798 13.42 -11.01 26.23
CA ASP A 798 13.26 -12.42 25.79
C ASP A 798 14.25 -13.44 26.38
N LYS A 799 15.01 -13.07 27.42
CA LYS A 799 15.94 -13.97 28.14
C LYS A 799 15.39 -14.37 29.51
N PRO A 800 15.54 -15.65 29.94
CA PRO A 800 15.14 -16.08 31.28
C PRO A 800 15.80 -15.25 32.38
N TYR A 801 15.02 -14.88 33.40
CA TYR A 801 15.44 -14.00 34.48
C TYR A 801 15.08 -14.60 35.86
N GLY A 802 16.08 -14.93 36.67
CA GLY A 802 15.86 -15.59 37.96
C GLY A 802 15.44 -17.06 37.83
N ALA A 803 14.87 -17.62 38.90
CA ALA A 803 14.45 -19.02 38.96
C ALA A 803 13.00 -19.21 38.50
N VAL A 804 12.75 -20.30 37.75
CA VAL A 804 11.39 -20.78 37.46
C VAL A 804 10.75 -21.25 38.76
N GLN A 805 9.54 -20.80 39.04
CA GLN A 805 8.77 -21.20 40.21
C GLN A 805 7.79 -22.31 39.87
N THR A 806 7.58 -23.23 40.79
CA THR A 806 6.57 -24.30 40.69
C THR A 806 5.48 -24.02 41.71
N ILE A 807 4.31 -23.59 41.24
CA ILE A 807 3.20 -23.07 42.04
C ILE A 807 2.02 -24.02 41.94
N LYS A 808 1.52 -24.49 43.09
CA LYS A 808 0.28 -25.27 43.17
C LYS A 808 -0.90 -24.45 42.66
N GLU A 809 -1.81 -25.10 41.93
CA GLU A 809 -3.05 -24.57 41.38
C GLU A 809 -3.84 -23.77 42.42
N GLY A 810 -4.26 -22.56 42.07
CA GLY A 810 -4.91 -21.63 43.00
C GLY A 810 -3.95 -20.87 43.93
N GLY A 811 -2.67 -21.26 43.99
CA GLY A 811 -1.62 -20.57 44.73
C GLY A 811 -1.04 -19.36 43.98
N PHE A 812 -0.30 -18.50 44.70
CA PHE A 812 0.26 -17.27 44.16
C PHE A 812 1.76 -17.41 43.86
N ALA A 813 2.20 -16.86 42.74
CA ALA A 813 3.63 -16.71 42.44
C ALA A 813 4.28 -15.67 43.36
N GLN A 814 5.58 -15.84 43.65
CA GLN A 814 6.37 -14.83 44.35
C GLN A 814 6.97 -13.83 43.37
N LYS A 815 6.96 -12.54 43.69
CA LYS A 815 7.60 -11.51 42.87
C LYS A 815 9.13 -11.67 42.91
N PRO A 816 9.82 -11.83 41.77
CA PRO A 816 11.29 -11.84 41.75
C PRO A 816 11.83 -10.42 42.03
N THR A 817 13.13 -10.32 42.34
CA THR A 817 13.85 -9.03 42.45
C THR A 817 13.67 -8.20 41.18
N ASP A 818 13.32 -6.92 41.31
CA ASP A 818 12.99 -6.09 40.15
C ASP A 818 14.22 -5.90 39.22
N PRO A 819 14.09 -6.24 37.92
CA PRO A 819 15.22 -6.28 37.00
C PRO A 819 15.78 -4.89 36.73
N GLN A 820 17.11 -4.79 36.71
CA GLN A 820 17.82 -3.54 36.47
C GLN A 820 18.28 -3.48 35.01
N LYS A 821 17.90 -2.42 34.30
CA LYS A 821 18.24 -2.20 32.88
C LYS A 821 18.80 -0.78 32.70
N PRO A 822 20.08 -0.60 32.34
CA PRO A 822 20.70 0.73 32.26
C PRO A 822 19.92 1.70 31.35
N GLY A 823 19.59 2.89 31.86
CA GLY A 823 18.77 3.88 31.16
C GLY A 823 17.26 3.65 31.23
N TYR A 824 16.79 2.65 31.98
CA TYR A 824 15.37 2.30 32.11
C TYR A 824 14.96 2.06 33.58
N VAL A 825 13.69 2.30 33.89
CA VAL A 825 13.04 1.99 35.17
C VAL A 825 12.05 0.86 34.95
N PHE A 826 12.20 -0.26 35.67
CA PHE A 826 11.23 -1.35 35.69
C PHE A 826 9.90 -0.89 36.30
N LYS A 827 8.77 -1.33 35.73
CA LYS A 827 7.42 -0.98 36.20
C LYS A 827 6.63 -2.16 36.72
N HIS A 828 6.41 -3.19 35.89
CA HIS A 828 5.61 -4.35 36.27
C HIS A 828 5.86 -5.57 35.38
N TRP A 829 5.39 -6.73 35.83
CA TRP A 829 5.36 -7.97 35.06
C TRP A 829 4.03 -8.06 34.29
N VAL A 830 4.06 -8.56 33.05
CA VAL A 830 2.85 -8.84 32.24
C VAL A 830 2.87 -10.28 31.73
N ILE A 831 1.69 -10.87 31.53
CA ILE A 831 1.56 -12.19 30.89
C ILE A 831 1.97 -12.08 29.41
N ALA A 832 2.73 -13.05 28.91
CA ALA A 832 3.27 -13.01 27.54
C ALA A 832 2.19 -13.30 26.46
N PRO A 833 2.29 -12.68 25.26
CA PRO A 833 1.35 -12.93 24.16
C PRO A 833 1.40 -14.35 23.54
N THR A 834 2.34 -15.22 23.92
CA THR A 834 2.24 -16.64 23.54
C THR A 834 1.08 -17.35 24.24
N ASP A 835 0.49 -16.72 25.26
CA ASP A 835 -0.60 -17.26 26.06
C ASP A 835 -1.93 -16.46 25.84
N ARG A 836 -1.96 -15.49 24.90
CA ARG A 836 -3.09 -14.57 24.56
C ARG A 836 -2.94 -13.94 23.15
N ALA A 837 -4.03 -13.80 22.39
CA ALA A 837 -4.01 -13.15 21.06
C ALA A 837 -3.36 -11.74 21.04
N ALA A 838 -2.70 -11.40 19.93
CA ALA A 838 -1.74 -10.30 19.85
C ALA A 838 -2.31 -8.87 20.03
N ASP A 839 -3.62 -8.68 19.85
CA ASP A 839 -4.29 -7.38 20.06
C ASP A 839 -4.80 -7.17 21.50
N ASP A 840 -4.65 -8.15 22.40
CA ASP A 840 -5.12 -8.04 23.78
C ASP A 840 -4.20 -7.14 24.63
N MET A 841 -4.81 -6.27 25.44
CA MET A 841 -4.06 -5.30 26.26
C MET A 841 -3.17 -6.05 27.28
N PRO A 842 -1.88 -5.71 27.42
CA PRO A 842 -0.92 -6.51 28.18
C PRO A 842 -1.30 -6.59 29.66
N VAL A 843 -1.82 -7.75 30.08
CA VAL A 843 -2.37 -7.95 31.43
C VAL A 843 -1.25 -7.95 32.46
N VAL A 844 -1.25 -6.91 33.29
CA VAL A 844 -0.35 -6.75 34.45
C VAL A 844 -0.61 -7.85 35.46
N PHE A 845 0.42 -8.64 35.76
CA PHE A 845 0.31 -9.76 36.69
C PHE A 845 0.48 -9.28 38.14
N ASN A 846 -0.59 -9.38 38.95
CA ASN A 846 -0.58 -9.02 40.36
C ASN A 846 -0.34 -10.23 41.26
N PHE A 847 0.91 -10.41 41.71
CA PHE A 847 1.38 -11.45 42.62
C PHE A 847 0.59 -11.56 43.93
N ALA A 848 -0.13 -10.53 44.37
CA ALA A 848 -0.93 -10.54 45.59
C ALA A 848 -2.40 -10.95 45.39
N THR A 849 -2.89 -10.98 44.14
CA THR A 849 -4.34 -11.19 43.85
C THR A 849 -4.64 -12.09 42.65
N MET A 850 -3.65 -12.52 41.87
CA MET A 850 -3.82 -13.41 40.72
C MET A 850 -3.27 -14.81 41.03
N PRO A 851 -4.14 -15.80 41.27
CA PRO A 851 -3.71 -17.18 41.46
C PRO A 851 -3.21 -17.79 40.14
N VAL A 852 -2.33 -18.77 40.25
CA VAL A 852 -1.78 -19.52 39.12
C VAL A 852 -2.65 -20.74 38.84
N SER A 853 -3.28 -20.78 37.67
CA SER A 853 -4.15 -21.87 37.18
C SER A 853 -3.70 -22.49 35.85
N ARG A 854 -2.52 -22.11 35.37
CA ARG A 854 -1.81 -22.73 34.24
C ARG A 854 -0.32 -22.38 34.33
N ASN A 855 0.50 -23.00 33.47
CA ASN A 855 1.85 -22.50 33.22
C ASN A 855 1.78 -21.05 32.72
N LEU A 856 2.68 -20.18 33.21
CA LEU A 856 2.69 -18.75 32.87
C LEU A 856 4.09 -18.29 32.46
N ARG A 857 4.15 -17.59 31.34
CA ARG A 857 5.32 -16.76 30.98
C ARG A 857 5.05 -15.30 31.36
N LEU A 858 5.92 -14.72 32.19
CA LEU A 858 5.85 -13.33 32.63
C LEU A 858 7.01 -12.51 32.05
N ASN A 859 6.70 -11.49 31.25
CA ASN A 859 7.68 -10.57 30.65
C ASN A 859 7.78 -9.28 31.49
N ALA A 860 8.99 -8.74 31.64
CA ALA A 860 9.24 -7.49 32.36
C ALA A 860 8.97 -6.24 31.49
N VAL A 861 8.21 -5.28 32.01
CA VAL A 861 7.94 -3.98 31.36
C VAL A 861 8.80 -2.87 31.98
N PHE A 862 9.37 -2.05 31.10
CA PHE A 862 10.27 -0.95 31.44
C PHE A 862 9.83 0.36 30.77
N GLU A 863 10.05 1.49 31.44
CA GLU A 863 10.03 2.82 30.83
C GLU A 863 11.44 3.42 30.79
N VAL A 864 11.69 4.37 29.90
CA VAL A 864 12.98 5.10 29.86
C VAL A 864 13.15 5.90 31.16
N ALA A 865 14.33 5.81 31.78
CA ALA A 865 14.64 6.58 32.97
C ALA A 865 14.74 8.08 32.61
N PRO A 866 14.10 8.99 33.38
CA PRO A 866 14.24 10.42 33.13
C PRO A 866 15.70 10.85 33.31
N ALA A 867 16.22 11.62 32.37
CA ALA A 867 17.61 12.07 32.39
C ALA A 867 17.87 12.99 33.58
N THR A 868 18.47 12.45 34.65
CA THR A 868 18.93 13.22 35.80
C THR A 868 20.10 14.10 35.38
N GLY A 869 19.87 15.41 35.31
CA GLY A 869 20.91 16.39 35.03
C GLY A 869 22.05 16.33 36.04
N SER A 870 23.27 16.61 35.57
CA SER A 870 24.48 16.67 36.40
C SER A 870 24.37 17.76 37.46
N ALA A 871 24.60 17.38 38.72
CA ALA A 871 24.97 18.34 39.76
C ALA A 871 26.48 18.65 39.63
N GLU A 872 26.86 19.91 39.77
CA GLU A 872 28.25 20.37 39.62
C GLU A 872 29.13 20.03 40.84
N HIS A 873 30.45 20.12 40.65
CA HIS A 873 31.45 19.95 41.70
C HIS A 873 31.33 20.98 42.83
N THR A 874 31.55 20.56 44.08
CA THR A 874 32.54 21.21 44.97
C THR A 874 33.14 20.23 46.00
N ASN A 875 34.46 20.03 45.87
CA ASN A 875 35.50 19.89 46.91
C ASN A 875 35.41 18.90 48.11
N GLN A 876 36.60 18.67 48.66
CA GLN A 876 37.02 17.62 49.60
C GLN A 876 37.39 18.26 50.98
N PRO A 877 38.01 17.54 51.94
CA PRO A 877 37.37 16.85 53.07
C PRO A 877 37.59 17.50 54.46
N GLU A 878 36.75 17.14 55.43
CA GLU A 878 37.04 17.05 56.89
C GLU A 878 35.82 16.38 57.58
N GLY A 879 35.86 15.85 58.81
CA GLY A 879 36.97 15.67 59.74
C GLY A 879 36.48 15.53 61.20
N SER A 880 36.56 14.32 61.78
CA SER A 880 36.17 13.97 63.18
C SER A 880 34.66 14.06 63.54
N GLY A 881 34.22 13.48 64.68
CA GLY A 881 32.87 13.76 65.21
C GLY A 881 32.02 12.65 65.85
N THR A 882 32.56 11.61 66.49
CA THR A 882 31.79 10.81 67.48
C THR A 882 32.41 10.96 68.87
N PRO A 883 31.59 11.09 69.93
CA PRO A 883 31.55 9.99 70.91
C PRO A 883 30.20 9.74 71.63
N SER A 884 29.86 8.45 71.77
CA SER A 884 29.26 7.75 72.93
C SER A 884 28.15 8.34 73.84
N ASN A 885 27.19 7.45 74.14
CA ASN A 885 26.50 7.22 75.43
C ASN A 885 25.49 8.25 75.98
N GLY A 886 24.37 7.71 76.51
CA GLY A 886 23.40 8.42 77.34
C GLY A 886 22.06 7.67 77.37
N GLY A 887 21.62 7.21 78.54
CA GLY A 887 20.36 6.48 78.71
C GLY A 887 19.19 7.35 79.17
N GLN A 888 17.99 6.75 79.10
CA GLN A 888 16.73 7.02 79.81
C GLN A 888 16.82 7.65 81.24
N PRO A 889 15.71 8.19 81.83
CA PRO A 889 14.37 8.44 81.26
C PRO A 889 13.60 9.72 81.75
N THR A 890 12.31 9.81 81.36
CA THR A 890 11.14 10.45 82.02
C THR A 890 11.01 11.97 82.17
N ALA A 891 9.83 12.49 81.76
CA ALA A 891 8.94 13.29 82.62
C ALA A 891 7.46 13.29 82.10
N ASN A 892 6.49 13.17 83.03
CA ASN A 892 5.04 13.48 82.94
C ASN A 892 4.14 12.62 81.99
N ASN A 893 3.00 11.99 82.37
CA ASN A 893 1.84 12.24 83.28
C ASN A 893 0.59 12.76 82.52
N THR A 894 -0.65 12.26 82.69
CA THR A 894 -1.20 11.10 83.46
C THR A 894 -2.58 10.65 82.91
N SER A 895 -3.15 9.55 83.43
CA SER A 895 -4.48 8.95 83.14
C SER A 895 -5.68 9.72 83.79
N ALA A 896 -6.98 9.38 83.73
CA ALA A 896 -7.75 8.18 83.29
C ALA A 896 -9.24 8.53 83.01
N GLY A 897 -10.09 7.58 82.56
CA GLY A 897 -11.53 7.58 82.89
C GLY A 897 -12.57 7.19 81.80
N THR A 898 -13.65 6.51 82.22
CA THR A 898 -14.90 6.16 81.48
C THR A 898 -15.96 5.90 82.58
N PRO A 899 -17.22 6.43 82.59
CA PRO A 899 -18.31 5.86 81.76
C PRO A 899 -19.58 6.74 81.43
N SER A 900 -20.41 6.20 80.52
CA SER A 900 -21.91 6.19 80.40
C SER A 900 -22.86 7.34 80.84
N ASN A 901 -23.91 7.54 80.01
CA ASN A 901 -25.32 7.93 80.33
C ASN A 901 -25.63 9.42 80.68
N THR A 902 -26.84 9.98 80.46
CA THR A 902 -28.16 9.42 79.98
C THR A 902 -29.04 10.48 79.26
N GLU A 903 -30.04 10.00 78.48
CA GLU A 903 -31.40 10.61 78.25
C GLU A 903 -31.55 11.99 77.53
N THR A 904 -32.72 12.37 76.96
CA THR A 904 -34.08 11.77 76.97
C THR A 904 -34.87 12.00 75.64
N GLU A 905 -35.65 10.99 75.19
CA GLU A 905 -37.04 11.03 74.64
C GLU A 905 -37.45 11.94 73.44
N THR A 906 -38.54 11.72 72.66
CA THR A 906 -39.70 10.76 72.58
C THR A 906 -40.23 10.78 71.11
N GLU A 907 -41.06 9.88 70.53
CA GLU A 907 -41.56 8.52 70.85
C GLU A 907 -42.05 7.78 69.55
N SER A 908 -42.07 6.43 69.56
CA SER A 908 -43.16 5.50 69.13
C SER A 908 -44.17 5.90 68.02
N THR A 909 -44.29 5.18 66.89
CA THR A 909 -45.12 3.94 66.66
C THR A 909 -45.05 3.53 65.16
N ASP A 910 -45.52 2.38 64.63
CA ASP A 910 -45.58 0.96 65.04
C ASP A 910 -45.88 0.05 63.79
N LYS A 911 -46.20 -1.24 63.99
CA LYS A 911 -46.49 -2.38 63.08
C LYS A 911 -47.84 -2.34 62.30
N PRO A 912 -48.22 -3.36 61.49
CA PRO A 912 -47.47 -4.19 60.51
C PRO A 912 -48.22 -4.52 59.17
N HIS A 913 -47.58 -5.32 58.30
CA HIS A 913 -48.16 -6.41 57.46
C HIS A 913 -49.02 -6.18 56.19
N ILE A 914 -48.86 -7.17 55.29
CA ILE A 914 -49.83 -7.81 54.37
C ILE A 914 -50.08 -7.21 52.97
N ASP A 915 -50.11 -8.14 52.00
CA ASP A 915 -50.74 -8.24 50.67
C ASP A 915 -51.54 -7.02 50.13
N SER A 916 -51.57 -6.75 48.82
CA SER A 916 -52.03 -7.74 47.84
C SER A 916 -51.86 -7.34 46.37
N ASN A 917 -51.81 -8.36 45.50
CA ASN A 917 -52.69 -8.60 44.34
C ASN A 917 -53.63 -7.43 43.91
N HIS A 918 -53.88 -7.15 42.62
CA HIS A 918 -53.61 -7.93 41.40
C HIS A 918 -53.65 -7.00 40.13
N PRO A 919 -53.89 -7.42 38.86
CA PRO A 919 -53.13 -6.88 37.72
C PRO A 919 -54.04 -6.21 36.67
N ASN A 920 -53.65 -6.32 35.39
CA ASN A 920 -54.45 -6.12 34.17
C ASN A 920 -54.77 -4.65 33.82
N THR A 921 -54.82 -4.25 32.54
CA THR A 921 -54.51 -4.90 31.24
C THR A 921 -54.52 -3.83 30.14
N LEU A 922 -54.01 -4.15 28.94
CA LEU A 922 -54.49 -3.61 27.63
C LEU A 922 -54.19 -2.10 27.38
N ASN A 923 -54.09 -1.58 26.16
CA ASN A 923 -54.02 -2.19 24.81
C ASN A 923 -53.20 -1.29 23.85
N SER A 924 -52.93 -1.79 22.64
CA SER A 924 -52.90 -1.09 21.33
C SER A 924 -52.55 0.42 21.25
N GLY A 925 -51.54 0.78 20.45
CA GLY A 925 -51.21 2.18 20.14
C GLY A 925 -50.40 2.37 18.84
N SER A 926 -50.95 1.97 17.70
CA SER A 926 -50.32 2.16 16.37
C SER A 926 -50.55 3.55 15.78
N GLY A 927 -49.54 4.12 15.12
CA GLY A 927 -49.62 5.39 14.35
C GLY A 927 -48.54 6.38 14.80
N SER A 928 -47.39 6.52 14.15
CA SER A 928 -47.08 6.99 12.76
C SER A 928 -46.96 8.52 12.64
N THR A 929 -46.23 8.95 11.59
CA THR A 929 -46.15 10.32 11.06
C THR A 929 -45.57 11.44 11.95
N ALA A 930 -44.24 11.56 11.88
CA ALA A 930 -43.53 12.68 11.23
C ALA A 930 -43.29 14.04 11.93
N ASP A 931 -42.13 14.61 11.56
CA ASP A 931 -41.77 16.04 11.46
C ASP A 931 -41.66 16.85 12.78
N LYS A 932 -40.43 17.17 13.25
CA LYS A 932 -39.75 18.41 12.82
C LYS A 932 -38.24 18.47 13.09
N GLN A 933 -37.55 19.26 12.26
CA GLN A 933 -36.18 19.73 12.48
C GLN A 933 -36.06 20.58 13.76
N LYS A 934 -34.92 20.46 14.46
CA LYS A 934 -34.33 21.56 15.26
C LYS A 934 -32.81 21.43 15.32
N HIS A 935 -32.10 22.39 14.72
CA HIS A 935 -30.68 22.60 15.00
C HIS A 935 -30.48 23.16 16.42
N LEU A 936 -29.43 22.73 17.11
CA LEU A 936 -28.51 23.66 17.78
C LEU A 936 -27.13 23.01 18.05
N ASN A 937 -26.05 23.77 17.79
CA ASN A 937 -24.66 23.33 17.99
C ASN A 937 -24.17 23.56 19.42
N LYS A 938 -23.28 22.68 19.93
CA LYS A 938 -22.13 23.00 20.85
C LYS A 938 -21.33 21.72 21.22
N PRO A 939 -20.04 21.82 21.64
CA PRO A 939 -18.95 22.32 20.80
C PRO A 939 -17.64 21.46 20.89
N SER A 940 -16.81 21.48 19.84
CA SER A 940 -15.46 20.92 19.86
C SER A 940 -14.47 21.78 20.67
N LYS A 941 -13.60 21.16 21.49
CA LYS A 941 -12.42 21.83 22.11
C LYS A 941 -11.14 21.55 21.30
N PRO A 942 -10.23 22.54 21.10
CA PRO A 942 -9.02 22.36 20.31
C PRO A 942 -7.83 21.79 21.10
N ARG A 943 -6.91 21.11 20.41
CA ARG A 943 -5.52 20.89 20.89
C ARG A 943 -4.62 22.03 20.38
N LYS A 944 -3.62 22.43 21.18
CA LYS A 944 -2.60 23.41 20.82
C LYS A 944 -1.57 22.84 19.81
N MET A 945 -0.80 23.74 19.20
CA MET A 945 0.16 23.45 18.13
C MET A 945 1.56 24.00 18.45
N LEU A 946 2.60 23.37 17.88
CA LEU A 946 3.99 23.86 17.69
C LEU A 946 4.86 24.05 18.97
N PRO A 947 6.21 24.18 18.84
CA PRO A 947 7.02 24.35 17.62
C PRO A 947 7.99 23.21 17.24
N LYS A 948 8.63 23.35 16.07
CA LYS A 948 9.84 22.63 15.64
C LYS A 948 11.10 23.42 16.07
N THR A 949 12.23 22.74 16.21
CA THR A 949 13.58 23.29 15.97
C THR A 949 14.50 22.18 15.43
N ASN A 950 15.44 22.55 14.55
CA ASN A 950 16.65 21.79 14.27
C ASN A 950 17.66 22.04 15.44
N ASP A 951 18.88 21.48 15.56
CA ASP A 951 19.91 21.33 14.54
C ASP A 951 21.14 20.52 15.03
N MET A 952 22.09 20.31 14.11
CA MET A 952 23.52 19.94 14.30
C MET A 952 23.95 18.55 14.83
N ASN A 953 24.76 17.88 13.98
CA ASN A 953 25.78 16.88 14.37
C ASN A 953 26.94 17.52 15.15
N VAL A 954 27.81 16.69 15.80
CA VAL A 954 29.30 16.73 15.66
C VAL A 954 30.01 15.65 16.52
N PHE A 955 31.12 15.09 15.97
CA PHE A 955 32.09 14.12 16.56
C PHE A 955 31.61 12.72 17.03
N ALA A 956 32.52 11.75 17.22
CA ALA A 956 33.22 10.91 16.21
C ALA A 956 34.26 9.97 16.87
N SER A 957 34.62 8.85 16.21
CA SER A 957 35.71 7.89 16.56
C SER A 957 35.52 7.10 17.88
N ALA A 958 36.06 5.90 18.11
CA ALA A 958 36.75 4.86 17.30
C ALA A 958 36.28 3.47 17.83
N PHE A 959 36.35 2.33 17.13
CA PHE A 959 37.55 1.60 16.71
C PHE A 959 37.15 0.44 15.76
N ALA A 960 37.92 0.17 14.71
CA ALA A 960 37.94 -1.12 14.01
C ALA A 960 39.28 -1.28 13.26
N GLY A 961 40.06 -2.30 13.61
CA GLY A 961 41.40 -2.55 13.05
C GLY A 961 41.38 -3.54 11.88
N LEU A 962 42.21 -3.25 10.87
CA LEU A 962 42.53 -4.07 9.70
C LEU A 962 42.63 -5.60 9.93
N GLY A 963 42.13 -6.38 8.97
CA GLY A 963 42.48 -7.78 8.80
C GLY A 963 41.68 -8.47 7.69
N GLY A 964 42.29 -8.70 6.52
CA GLY A 964 41.66 -9.49 5.47
C GLY A 964 42.59 -9.83 4.30
N LEU A 965 42.31 -10.94 3.61
CA LEU A 965 42.63 -11.20 2.20
C LEU A 965 42.01 -12.54 1.74
N THR A 966 41.49 -12.59 0.50
CA THR A 966 41.34 -13.78 -0.39
C THR A 966 40.55 -15.03 0.06
N ALA A 967 40.09 -15.94 -0.83
CA ALA A 967 39.53 -15.82 -2.19
C ALA A 967 38.92 -17.17 -2.68
N THR A 968 37.80 -17.11 -3.40
CA THR A 968 37.35 -18.04 -4.48
C THR A 968 37.18 -19.57 -4.31
N ILE A 969 35.96 -20.01 -4.70
CA ILE A 969 35.62 -21.20 -5.54
C ILE A 969 35.37 -22.59 -4.89
N ALA A 970 34.09 -22.99 -5.00
CA ALA A 970 33.47 -24.31 -5.29
C ALA A 970 33.90 -25.63 -4.60
N GLY A 971 32.88 -26.36 -4.14
CA GLY A 971 32.92 -27.79 -3.76
C GLY A 971 31.53 -28.23 -3.28
N ALA A 972 31.11 -29.48 -3.54
CA ALA A 972 29.76 -29.96 -3.23
C ALA A 972 29.74 -31.35 -2.56
N PHE A 973 28.55 -31.73 -2.07
CA PHE A 973 28.10 -33.05 -1.60
C PHE A 973 28.37 -33.55 -0.15
N ALA A 974 27.26 -34.03 0.43
CA ALA A 974 27.08 -35.20 1.32
C ALA A 974 27.19 -35.08 2.86
N ALA A 975 26.38 -35.93 3.52
CA ALA A 975 26.25 -36.24 4.97
C ALA A 975 25.93 -35.06 5.91
N ALA A 976 24.75 -34.88 6.53
CA ALA A 976 23.73 -35.76 7.15
C ALA A 976 23.98 -36.15 8.63
N THR A 977 22.99 -35.81 9.47
CA THR A 977 22.66 -36.40 10.79
C THR A 977 23.54 -36.06 12.00
N GLN A 978 23.08 -35.17 12.90
CA GLN A 978 22.55 -35.57 14.23
C GLN A 978 22.02 -34.42 15.13
N ARG A 979 20.76 -34.60 15.58
CA ARG A 979 20.22 -34.42 16.95
C ARG A 979 20.17 -33.05 17.68
N ARG A 980 18.89 -32.62 17.84
CA ARG A 980 18.14 -32.43 19.10
C ARG A 980 18.29 -31.12 19.92
N ARG A 981 17.10 -30.67 20.37
CA ARG A 981 16.77 -29.61 21.35
C ARG A 981 17.01 -28.19 20.82
N PHE A 982 16.13 -27.22 21.09
CA PHE A 982 14.82 -27.34 21.79
C PHE A 982 13.68 -27.66 20.81
#